data_AF-A0A517ZK58-F1
#
_entry.id   AF-A0A517ZK58-F1
#
_cell.length_a   1.000
_cell.length_b   1.000
_cell.length_c   1.000
_cell.angle_alpha   90.00
_cell.angle_beta   90.00
_cell.angle_gamma   90.00
#
_symmetry.space_group_name_H-M   'P 1'
#
loop_
_entity.id
_entity.type
_entity.pdbx_description
1 polymer ?
#
loop_
_entity_poly.entity_id
_entity_poly.type
_entity_poly.pdbx_seq_one_letter_code
_entity_poly.pdbx_strand_id
1 'polypeptide(L)'
;MAVLDEVKKLCDQLKNRGWRDLLLRVTDGDLDIDQSSKTKLAEALAAPLQTIDRSVPGFEGFHRSANRGIDGGAPGRSLFYHALACPDVHPTADGMRPATPNQADYPTLKQLDDVENYIYSLVADRGDLDDTIVAVFAYQYRVASRTSHRRHADLAFSRTGVARVGTTGPNYDRSRRSFWVISPGGGDALPVLPTRYGAFLARRGNRSDGSVMGRLGAPGADTGEYIFPVHKLFSGRECIKGCNLTVEFAEFHRNEKLRRIHALPTSRGGITAPAGFDIDKLPFVRDSTNGGKLVKLKGAGATALVEPVPGDRLLRTVKQHNSVAQADQIVHFVVPSAQSSARFVTSSLHISSSSNGDRLAPEFINIRHEVDPTGPADQAPDDLNRLGSTAFARKLKDGGYAAAHFVDDSCDGCVEAIVNGLDRDIENQPAFSLVTAPDFMPLADQSEINEVGRFPLADPLTNGTLPPNTALPRPSMPTEFAFNHNDSTATAIVGNLAIGPQVGIIGNPNHAVSMLPDGASNIFAPGWDTSRSRDAQGESHFTSSGLGSPFPEDAKLCAALSSFWPAVAPDNSRTFGNEDFENKLPMLDEELGFHPKHERVAAGDVQSYHGWDGEFGPFFERVNGRLHVNHVPIERSDYVTHSIANRIRVSLTAEVQTEELVRRNQALRQCIKVIGSISSQPFCLVVFRAVDDWSAFGGGSPALTGSGYVLEFAECRPNVIATSELDRVRRAVQLHHICHYADNGVAYKRGSRRFQFIPH
;
A
#
# COMPACT_ATOMS: atom_id res chain seq x y z
N MET A 1 26.90 -1.42 -30.09
CA MET A 1 26.25 -1.96 -28.88
C MET A 1 24.79 -1.62 -29.00
N ALA A 2 23.92 -2.63 -29.12
CA ALA A 2 22.49 -2.43 -29.30
C ALA A 2 21.88 -1.63 -28.12
N VAL A 3 22.39 -1.85 -26.90
CA VAL A 3 22.00 -1.10 -25.70
C VAL A 3 22.28 0.41 -25.79
N LEU A 4 23.42 0.82 -26.34
CA LEU A 4 23.75 2.24 -26.53
C LEU A 4 22.88 2.89 -27.63
N ASP A 5 22.43 2.10 -28.61
CA ASP A 5 21.53 2.60 -29.66
C ASP A 5 20.17 3.00 -29.07
N GLU A 6 19.67 2.27 -28.07
CA GLU A 6 18.44 2.64 -27.34
C GLU A 6 18.62 3.91 -26.49
N VAL A 7 19.77 4.05 -25.81
CA VAL A 7 20.09 5.28 -25.05
C VAL A 7 20.18 6.50 -25.99
N LYS A 8 20.77 6.34 -27.18
CA LYS A 8 20.83 7.42 -28.17
C LYS A 8 19.43 7.86 -28.64
N LYS A 9 18.54 6.90 -28.92
CA LYS A 9 17.14 7.18 -29.29
C LYS A 9 16.43 7.95 -28.19
N LEU A 10 16.67 7.59 -26.93
CA LEU A 10 16.10 8.31 -25.79
C LEU A 10 16.61 9.75 -25.72
N CYS A 11 17.92 9.97 -25.83
CA CYS A 11 18.49 11.33 -25.85
C CYS A 11 17.90 12.18 -27.00
N ASP A 12 17.78 11.61 -28.20
CA ASP A 12 17.18 12.31 -29.35
C ASP A 12 15.71 12.66 -29.14
N GLN A 13 14.96 11.81 -28.44
CA GLN A 13 13.56 12.08 -28.09
C GLN A 13 13.44 13.20 -27.05
N LEU A 14 14.33 13.23 -26.06
CA LEU A 14 14.21 14.09 -24.86
C LEU A 14 14.92 15.43 -24.98
N LYS A 15 15.90 15.59 -25.89
CA LYS A 15 16.73 16.80 -25.98
C LYS A 15 15.94 18.10 -26.12
N ASN A 16 14.84 18.09 -26.87
CA ASN A 16 14.00 19.27 -27.11
C ASN A 16 12.84 19.40 -26.09
N ARG A 17 12.89 18.65 -25.01
CA ARG A 17 11.84 18.60 -23.97
C ARG A 17 12.33 19.15 -22.63
N GLY A 18 13.35 20.00 -22.65
CA GLY A 18 13.97 20.61 -21.47
C GLY A 18 15.09 19.79 -20.80
N TRP A 19 15.23 18.50 -21.12
CA TRP A 19 16.26 17.65 -20.49
C TRP A 19 17.70 18.05 -20.85
N ARG A 20 17.95 18.42 -22.11
CA ARG A 20 19.28 18.89 -22.53
C ARG A 20 19.65 20.16 -21.77
N ASP A 21 18.74 21.14 -21.76
CA ASP A 21 18.95 22.43 -21.10
C ASP A 21 19.16 22.26 -19.60
N LEU A 22 18.41 21.36 -18.96
CA LEU A 22 18.58 21.02 -17.56
C LEU A 22 19.97 20.43 -17.27
N LEU A 23 20.42 19.46 -18.07
CA LEU A 23 21.72 18.82 -17.88
C LEU A 23 22.87 19.79 -18.13
N LEU A 24 22.81 20.58 -19.21
CA LEU A 24 23.78 21.65 -19.46
C LEU A 24 23.85 22.64 -18.30
N ARG A 25 22.70 23.06 -17.76
CA ARG A 25 22.67 23.97 -16.60
C ARG A 25 23.33 23.34 -15.37
N VAL A 26 22.93 22.12 -15.02
CA VAL A 26 23.42 21.45 -13.81
C VAL A 26 24.91 21.15 -13.89
N THR A 27 25.47 21.00 -15.08
CA THR A 27 26.89 20.66 -15.26
C THR A 27 27.74 21.80 -15.82
N ASP A 28 27.24 23.04 -15.86
CA ASP A 28 27.91 24.18 -16.49
C ASP A 28 28.40 23.91 -17.93
N GLY A 29 27.57 23.20 -18.70
CA GLY A 29 27.81 22.85 -20.09
C GLY A 29 28.55 21.52 -20.34
N ASP A 30 29.07 20.87 -19.29
CA ASP A 30 29.90 19.65 -19.47
C ASP A 30 29.15 18.45 -20.07
N LEU A 31 27.86 18.29 -19.77
CA LEU A 31 27.05 17.15 -20.23
C LEU A 31 26.01 17.57 -21.28
N ASP A 32 26.38 17.47 -22.56
CA ASP A 32 25.45 17.63 -23.67
C ASP A 32 24.98 16.28 -24.23
N ILE A 33 23.69 15.98 -24.09
CA ILE A 33 23.07 14.74 -24.61
C ILE A 33 22.72 14.80 -26.11
N ASP A 34 22.76 15.99 -26.73
CA ASP A 34 22.50 16.17 -28.16
C ASP A 34 23.77 15.93 -28.99
N GLN A 35 24.15 14.66 -29.09
CA GLN A 35 25.34 14.25 -29.82
C GLN A 35 25.03 13.78 -31.23
N SER A 36 25.89 14.11 -32.18
CA SER A 36 25.75 13.76 -33.60
C SER A 36 25.88 12.25 -33.89
N SER A 37 26.50 11.49 -32.99
CA SER A 37 26.65 10.04 -33.13
C SER A 37 26.62 9.34 -31.78
N LYS A 38 26.38 8.02 -31.79
CA LYS A 38 26.41 7.19 -30.57
C LYS A 38 27.80 7.13 -29.91
N THR A 39 28.87 7.17 -30.70
CA THR A 39 30.24 7.18 -30.18
C THR A 39 30.50 8.45 -29.38
N LYS A 40 30.14 9.61 -29.93
CA LYS A 40 30.25 10.89 -29.22
C LYS A 40 29.34 10.95 -28.00
N LEU A 41 28.15 10.36 -28.06
CA LEU A 41 27.29 10.22 -26.89
C LEU A 41 27.96 9.39 -25.79
N ALA A 42 28.55 8.25 -26.14
CA ALA A 42 29.26 7.42 -25.16
C ALA A 42 30.46 8.17 -24.55
N GLU A 43 31.23 8.90 -25.35
CA GLU A 43 32.32 9.76 -24.88
C GLU A 43 31.82 10.84 -23.91
N ALA A 44 30.75 11.55 -24.26
CA ALA A 44 30.15 12.59 -23.42
C ALA A 44 29.60 12.03 -22.10
N LEU A 45 28.90 10.89 -22.13
CA LEU A 45 28.37 10.23 -20.93
C LEU A 45 29.50 9.71 -20.03
N ALA A 46 30.61 9.25 -20.61
CA ALA A 46 31.75 8.75 -19.86
C ALA A 46 32.71 9.84 -19.37
N ALA A 47 32.71 11.04 -19.95
CA ALA A 47 33.65 12.10 -19.61
C ALA A 47 33.51 12.56 -18.14
N PRO A 48 34.61 12.91 -17.46
CA PRO A 48 34.55 13.55 -16.15
C PRO A 48 33.88 14.93 -16.24
N LEU A 49 32.89 15.16 -15.38
CA LEU A 49 32.21 16.43 -15.16
C LEU A 49 32.98 17.22 -14.09
N GLN A 50 33.29 18.48 -14.37
CA GLN A 50 34.01 19.38 -13.45
C GLN A 50 33.09 19.88 -12.34
N THR A 51 31.85 20.19 -12.69
CA THR A 51 30.86 20.75 -11.77
C THR A 51 29.54 19.99 -11.89
N ILE A 52 28.85 19.81 -10.76
CA ILE A 52 27.45 19.38 -10.71
C ILE A 52 26.77 20.26 -9.66
N ASP A 53 25.92 21.18 -10.11
CA ASP A 53 25.12 22.06 -9.28
C ASP A 53 23.98 21.27 -8.63
N ARG A 54 24.19 20.93 -7.35
CA ARG A 54 23.21 20.22 -6.51
C ARG A 54 22.25 21.16 -5.80
N SER A 55 22.26 22.47 -6.10
CA SER A 55 21.25 23.41 -5.61
C SER A 55 20.01 23.46 -6.51
N VAL A 56 20.10 22.87 -7.71
CA VAL A 56 18.95 22.72 -8.60
C VAL A 56 17.98 21.69 -8.01
N PRO A 57 16.67 22.01 -7.94
CA PRO A 57 15.65 21.10 -7.43
C PRO A 57 15.72 19.70 -8.01
N GLY A 58 15.72 18.69 -7.13
CA GLY A 58 15.80 17.27 -7.44
C GLY A 58 17.22 16.70 -7.46
N PHE A 59 18.27 17.53 -7.51
CA PHE A 59 19.67 17.11 -7.52
C PHE A 59 20.37 17.17 -6.15
N GLU A 60 19.70 17.69 -5.11
CA GLU A 60 20.23 17.79 -3.74
C GLU A 60 20.60 16.41 -3.19
N GLY A 61 19.78 15.41 -3.54
CA GLY A 61 19.97 14.02 -3.16
C GLY A 61 20.92 13.23 -4.05
N PHE A 62 21.50 13.81 -5.11
CA PHE A 62 22.41 13.08 -6.00
C PHE A 62 23.76 12.76 -5.33
N HIS A 63 24.34 11.60 -5.66
CA HIS A 63 25.58 11.11 -5.04
C HIS A 63 26.70 12.17 -5.06
N ARG A 64 27.24 12.51 -3.87
CA ARG A 64 28.12 13.69 -3.70
C ARG A 64 29.45 13.60 -4.44
N SER A 65 30.04 12.42 -4.53
CA SER A 65 31.32 12.23 -5.23
C SER A 65 31.17 11.76 -6.69
N ALA A 66 29.94 11.67 -7.20
CA ALA A 66 29.73 11.32 -8.59
C ALA A 66 30.13 12.48 -9.50
N ASN A 67 30.80 12.17 -10.61
CA ASN A 67 31.39 13.16 -11.52
C ASN A 67 31.34 12.69 -12.98
N ARG A 68 30.34 11.88 -13.37
CA ARG A 68 30.16 11.41 -14.75
C ARG A 68 28.68 11.44 -15.13
N GLY A 69 28.40 11.55 -16.43
CA GLY A 69 27.06 11.34 -16.96
C GLY A 69 26.56 9.93 -16.69
N ILE A 70 27.41 8.93 -16.94
CA ILE A 70 27.18 7.52 -16.61
C ILE A 70 28.44 6.93 -15.98
N ASP A 71 28.26 6.27 -14.84
CA ASP A 71 29.28 5.51 -14.12
C ASP A 71 28.93 4.01 -14.21
N GLY A 72 29.83 3.21 -14.79
CA GLY A 72 29.56 1.81 -15.15
C GLY A 72 29.18 0.97 -13.94
N GLY A 73 28.10 0.20 -14.05
CA GLY A 73 27.56 -0.63 -12.97
C GLY A 73 26.97 0.14 -11.77
N ALA A 74 26.96 1.48 -11.79
CA ALA A 74 26.56 2.29 -10.65
C ALA A 74 25.44 3.30 -11.02
N PRO A 75 24.16 2.86 -11.06
CA PRO A 75 23.03 3.74 -11.35
C PRO A 75 22.93 4.96 -10.44
N GLY A 76 23.12 4.81 -9.12
CA GLY A 76 23.15 5.93 -8.16
C GLY A 76 24.25 6.97 -8.39
N ARG A 77 25.31 6.63 -9.13
CA ARG A 77 26.43 7.52 -9.48
C ARG A 77 26.36 8.08 -10.90
N SER A 78 25.34 7.70 -11.66
CA SER A 78 25.15 8.12 -13.05
C SER A 78 24.22 9.34 -13.11
N LEU A 79 24.76 10.54 -13.33
CA LEU A 79 23.98 11.79 -13.34
C LEU A 79 22.81 11.75 -14.34
N PHE A 80 23.05 11.22 -15.53
CA PHE A 80 22.03 11.11 -16.58
C PHE A 80 20.87 10.21 -16.14
N TYR A 81 21.18 9.07 -15.51
CA TYR A 81 20.14 8.17 -15.00
C TYR A 81 19.40 8.78 -13.81
N HIS A 82 20.10 9.42 -12.88
CA HIS A 82 19.48 10.14 -11.77
C HIS A 82 18.48 11.18 -12.27
N ALA A 83 18.88 12.02 -13.23
CA ALA A 83 18.00 13.04 -13.80
C ALA A 83 16.71 12.42 -14.37
N LEU A 84 16.83 11.28 -15.05
CA LEU A 84 15.69 10.61 -15.67
C LEU A 84 14.83 9.79 -14.70
N ALA A 85 15.43 9.16 -13.69
CA ALA A 85 14.80 8.19 -12.80
C ALA A 85 14.34 8.76 -11.46
N CYS A 86 14.91 9.89 -11.01
CA CYS A 86 14.49 10.56 -9.79
C CYS A 86 13.09 11.19 -9.98
N PRO A 87 12.12 10.91 -9.10
CA PRO A 87 10.77 11.50 -9.21
C PRO A 87 10.74 13.01 -8.93
N ASP A 88 11.79 13.57 -8.34
CA ASP A 88 11.88 14.99 -7.99
C ASP A 88 12.55 15.84 -9.07
N VAL A 89 13.11 15.20 -10.11
CA VAL A 89 13.76 15.90 -11.21
C VAL A 89 12.77 16.13 -12.36
N HIS A 90 12.57 17.40 -12.68
CA HIS A 90 11.67 17.85 -13.73
C HIS A 90 12.41 18.68 -14.79
N PRO A 91 12.12 18.48 -16.10
CA PRO A 91 12.79 19.18 -17.19
C PRO A 91 12.22 20.59 -17.41
N THR A 92 12.09 21.37 -16.35
CA THR A 92 11.60 22.75 -16.37
C THR A 92 12.76 23.73 -16.16
N ALA A 93 12.54 24.99 -16.55
CA ALA A 93 13.54 26.05 -16.43
C ALA A 93 13.94 26.35 -14.98
N ASP A 94 13.12 26.01 -13.99
CA ASP A 94 13.41 26.14 -12.56
C ASP A 94 13.71 24.79 -11.87
N GLY A 95 13.58 23.67 -12.58
CA GLY A 95 13.68 22.31 -12.02
C GLY A 95 12.46 21.88 -11.19
N MET A 96 11.46 22.75 -11.01
CA MET A 96 10.29 22.48 -10.18
C MET A 96 9.26 21.60 -10.90
N ARG A 97 8.51 20.83 -10.11
CA ARG A 97 7.40 20.02 -10.62
C ARG A 97 6.31 20.90 -11.24
N PRO A 98 5.94 20.71 -12.51
CA PRO A 98 4.81 21.43 -13.10
C PRO A 98 3.49 20.92 -12.50
N ALA A 99 2.52 21.83 -12.32
CA ALA A 99 1.19 21.48 -11.80
C ALA A 99 0.47 20.45 -12.69
N THR A 100 0.65 20.54 -14.00
CA THR A 100 0.09 19.60 -14.98
C THR A 100 1.22 19.09 -15.89
N PRO A 101 1.97 18.06 -15.49
CA PRO A 101 3.08 17.53 -16.28
C PRO A 101 2.60 16.89 -17.58
N ASN A 102 3.22 17.24 -18.70
CA ASN A 102 3.04 16.52 -19.95
C ASN A 102 3.80 15.19 -19.91
N GLN A 103 3.06 14.08 -19.85
CA GLN A 103 3.62 12.73 -19.70
C GLN A 103 4.61 12.36 -20.81
N ALA A 104 4.46 12.90 -22.03
CA ALA A 104 5.37 12.61 -23.13
C ALA A 104 6.79 13.14 -22.90
N ASP A 105 6.93 14.13 -22.02
CA ASP A 105 8.21 14.79 -21.72
C ASP A 105 9.10 13.97 -20.78
N TYR A 106 8.58 12.86 -20.27
CA TYR A 106 9.28 11.99 -19.34
C TYR A 106 9.53 10.59 -19.94
N PRO A 107 10.60 9.90 -19.50
CA PRO A 107 10.91 8.55 -19.98
C PRO A 107 9.82 7.55 -19.62
N THR A 108 9.62 6.57 -20.48
CA THR A 108 8.85 5.36 -20.14
C THR A 108 9.65 4.45 -19.20
N LEU A 109 8.96 3.54 -18.51
CA LEU A 109 9.63 2.52 -17.69
C LEU A 109 10.63 1.67 -18.49
N LYS A 110 10.29 1.29 -19.74
CA LYS A 110 11.22 0.58 -20.63
C LYS A 110 12.46 1.44 -20.93
N GLN A 111 12.30 2.73 -21.18
CA GLN A 111 13.43 3.61 -21.49
C GLN A 111 14.37 3.78 -20.29
N LEU A 112 13.83 3.82 -19.07
CA LEU A 112 14.65 3.75 -17.85
C LEU A 112 15.42 2.42 -17.78
N ASP A 113 14.75 1.31 -18.09
CA ASP A 113 15.38 -0.02 -18.17
C ASP A 113 16.52 -0.08 -19.20
N ASP A 114 16.34 0.53 -20.38
CA ASP A 114 17.34 0.57 -21.43
C ASP A 114 18.62 1.31 -20.96
N VAL A 115 18.46 2.41 -20.19
CA VAL A 115 19.59 3.13 -19.58
C VAL A 115 20.26 2.27 -18.50
N GLU A 116 19.50 1.58 -17.66
CA GLU A 116 20.05 0.63 -16.67
C GLU A 116 20.89 -0.45 -17.37
N ASN A 117 20.39 -1.06 -18.44
CA ASN A 117 21.10 -2.10 -19.19
C ASN A 117 22.41 -1.55 -19.79
N TYR A 118 22.40 -0.31 -20.29
CA TYR A 118 23.63 0.33 -20.75
C TYR A 118 24.63 0.54 -19.60
N ILE A 119 24.19 1.02 -18.44
CA ILE A 119 25.06 1.21 -17.25
C ILE A 119 25.75 -0.11 -16.87
N TYR A 120 25.02 -1.21 -16.79
CA TYR A 120 25.59 -2.52 -16.45
C TYR A 120 26.43 -3.12 -17.59
N SER A 121 26.13 -2.83 -18.85
CA SER A 121 26.93 -3.29 -19.99
C SER A 121 28.37 -2.75 -20.00
N LEU A 122 28.60 -1.58 -19.38
CA LEU A 122 29.93 -0.96 -19.30
C LEU A 122 30.90 -1.72 -18.37
N VAL A 123 30.37 -2.60 -17.53
CA VAL A 123 31.13 -3.48 -16.62
C VAL A 123 30.86 -4.95 -16.93
N ALA A 124 30.65 -5.30 -18.20
CA ALA A 124 30.34 -6.67 -18.62
C ALA A 124 31.51 -7.67 -18.44
N ASP A 125 32.74 -7.19 -18.24
CA ASP A 125 33.91 -8.03 -17.95
C ASP A 125 33.96 -8.37 -16.46
N ARG A 126 33.31 -9.47 -16.09
CA ARG A 126 33.03 -9.85 -14.69
C ARG A 126 33.73 -11.16 -14.30
N GLY A 127 35.04 -11.09 -14.03
CA GLY A 127 35.82 -12.23 -13.52
C GLY A 127 35.61 -12.52 -12.03
N ASP A 128 34.82 -11.71 -11.33
CA ASP A 128 34.59 -11.78 -9.89
C ASP A 128 33.37 -12.63 -9.49
N LEU A 129 32.70 -13.30 -10.43
CA LEU A 129 31.34 -13.82 -10.21
C LEU A 129 31.24 -15.21 -9.57
N ASP A 130 32.35 -15.83 -9.15
CA ASP A 130 32.41 -17.26 -8.79
C ASP A 130 31.52 -17.66 -7.60
N ASP A 131 31.15 -16.70 -6.76
CA ASP A 131 30.29 -16.86 -5.58
C ASP A 131 28.87 -16.30 -5.78
N THR A 132 28.48 -16.00 -7.01
CA THR A 132 27.17 -15.39 -7.29
C THR A 132 26.06 -16.40 -7.51
N ILE A 133 24.84 -15.95 -7.21
CA ILE A 133 23.58 -16.59 -7.56
C ILE A 133 22.79 -15.70 -8.51
N VAL A 134 21.84 -16.28 -9.25
CA VAL A 134 20.78 -15.53 -9.91
C VAL A 134 19.68 -15.29 -8.88
N ALA A 135 19.30 -14.04 -8.67
CA ALA A 135 18.18 -13.68 -7.81
C ALA A 135 17.26 -12.68 -8.50
N VAL A 136 15.95 -12.85 -8.28
CA VAL A 136 14.94 -11.91 -8.74
C VAL A 136 14.69 -10.89 -7.64
N PHE A 137 14.67 -9.61 -7.99
CA PHE A 137 14.37 -8.52 -7.07
C PHE A 137 13.25 -7.65 -7.60
N ALA A 138 12.30 -7.29 -6.73
CA ALA A 138 11.56 -6.05 -6.88
C ALA A 138 12.50 -4.89 -6.57
N TYR A 139 12.52 -3.85 -7.41
CA TYR A 139 13.48 -2.76 -7.22
C TYR A 139 13.02 -1.42 -7.77
N GLN A 140 13.47 -0.34 -7.11
CA GLN A 140 13.05 1.03 -7.41
C GLN A 140 14.22 2.00 -7.23
N TYR A 141 14.38 2.96 -8.14
CA TYR A 141 15.25 4.12 -7.91
C TYR A 141 14.53 5.13 -7.01
N ARG A 142 15.16 5.49 -5.90
CA ARG A 142 14.52 6.26 -4.83
C ARG A 142 15.31 7.50 -4.48
N VAL A 143 14.58 8.50 -4.00
CA VAL A 143 15.14 9.70 -3.36
C VAL A 143 15.87 9.33 -2.08
N ALA A 144 16.76 10.23 -1.62
CA ALA A 144 17.67 9.95 -0.51
C ALA A 144 16.94 9.53 0.78
N SER A 145 15.81 10.13 1.13
CA SER A 145 15.07 9.81 2.36
C SER A 145 14.50 8.38 2.39
N ARG A 146 14.35 7.73 1.23
CA ARG A 146 13.69 6.42 1.07
C ARG A 146 14.62 5.28 0.66
N THR A 147 15.92 5.51 0.54
CA THR A 147 16.90 4.44 0.32
C THR A 147 17.20 3.70 1.62
N SER A 148 17.67 2.45 1.53
CA SER A 148 18.05 1.64 2.69
C SER A 148 19.13 2.28 3.58
N HIS A 149 19.99 3.12 2.99
CA HIS A 149 21.06 3.82 3.70
C HIS A 149 20.71 5.26 4.13
N ARG A 150 19.72 5.88 3.47
CA ARG A 150 19.26 7.25 3.67
C ARG A 150 20.30 8.35 3.48
N ARG A 151 21.15 8.29 2.46
CA ARG A 151 22.27 9.25 2.28
C ARG A 151 22.24 10.02 0.96
N HIS A 152 21.84 9.35 -0.10
CA HIS A 152 21.66 9.90 -1.45
C HIS A 152 20.62 9.02 -2.17
N ALA A 153 20.16 9.49 -3.32
CA ALA A 153 19.32 8.72 -4.21
C ALA A 153 20.08 7.50 -4.76
N ASP A 154 19.44 6.33 -4.78
CA ASP A 154 20.00 5.09 -5.31
C ASP A 154 18.88 4.06 -5.55
N LEU A 155 19.25 2.91 -6.14
CA LEU A 155 18.37 1.75 -6.22
C LEU A 155 18.21 1.07 -4.85
N ALA A 156 16.97 0.77 -4.51
CA ALA A 156 16.59 -0.10 -3.40
C ALA A 156 15.98 -1.40 -3.95
N PHE A 157 16.28 -2.52 -3.31
CA PHE A 157 15.93 -3.85 -3.79
C PHE A 157 15.28 -4.68 -2.68
N SER A 158 14.36 -5.56 -3.03
CA SER A 158 13.86 -6.61 -2.15
C SER A 158 13.57 -7.87 -2.95
N ARG A 159 13.77 -9.04 -2.34
CA ARG A 159 13.24 -10.29 -2.90
C ARG A 159 11.73 -10.40 -2.74
N THR A 160 11.05 -9.39 -2.20
CA THR A 160 9.60 -9.30 -2.12
C THR A 160 9.08 -8.05 -2.83
N GLY A 161 8.08 -8.21 -3.69
CA GLY A 161 7.35 -7.10 -4.29
C GLY A 161 5.88 -7.07 -3.88
N VAL A 162 5.30 -5.87 -3.82
CA VAL A 162 3.91 -5.64 -3.40
C VAL A 162 3.14 -4.96 -4.51
N ALA A 163 2.20 -5.69 -5.12
CA ALA A 163 1.27 -5.20 -6.13
C ALA A 163 -0.10 -4.97 -5.50
N ARG A 164 -0.91 -4.08 -6.10
CA ARG A 164 -2.23 -3.68 -5.55
C ARG A 164 -3.34 -4.00 -6.54
N VAL A 165 -4.41 -4.67 -6.07
CA VAL A 165 -5.63 -4.90 -6.85
C VAL A 165 -6.34 -3.59 -7.18
N GLY A 166 -7.21 -3.61 -8.19
CA GLY A 166 -7.90 -2.43 -8.68
C GLY A 166 -9.03 -2.81 -9.64
N THR A 167 -9.76 -1.79 -10.09
CA THR A 167 -10.89 -1.92 -11.01
C THR A 167 -10.56 -1.54 -12.46
N THR A 168 -9.38 -0.97 -12.71
CA THR A 168 -8.93 -0.60 -14.06
C THR A 168 -7.47 -1.00 -14.30
N GLY A 169 -7.06 -0.96 -15.57
CA GLY A 169 -5.68 -1.23 -15.96
C GLY A 169 -4.67 -0.27 -15.31
N PRO A 170 -3.38 -0.62 -15.31
CA PRO A 170 -2.35 0.15 -14.63
C PRO A 170 -2.18 1.55 -15.23
N ASN A 171 -1.96 2.55 -14.36
CA ASN A 171 -1.66 3.92 -14.75
C ASN A 171 -0.21 4.27 -14.39
N TYR A 172 0.71 4.23 -15.37
CA TYR A 172 2.09 4.66 -15.13
C TYR A 172 2.21 6.18 -15.33
N ASP A 173 2.37 6.92 -14.23
CA ASP A 173 2.65 8.34 -14.25
C ASP A 173 4.16 8.55 -14.46
N ARG A 174 4.52 8.89 -15.69
CA ARG A 174 5.90 9.13 -16.10
C ARG A 174 6.49 10.37 -15.42
N SER A 175 5.69 11.31 -14.92
CA SER A 175 6.23 12.43 -14.15
C SER A 175 6.62 12.00 -12.73
N ARG A 176 5.94 11.01 -12.15
CA ARG A 176 6.23 10.42 -10.82
C ARG A 176 7.18 9.22 -10.86
N ARG A 177 7.55 8.74 -12.06
CA ARG A 177 8.33 7.50 -12.29
C ARG A 177 7.74 6.26 -11.62
N SER A 178 6.44 6.24 -11.40
CA SER A 178 5.74 5.17 -10.66
C SER A 178 4.33 4.95 -11.20
N PHE A 179 3.73 3.81 -10.84
CA PHE A 179 2.31 3.61 -11.05
C PHE A 179 1.51 4.45 -10.06
N TRP A 180 0.44 5.07 -10.53
CA TRP A 180 -0.34 6.03 -9.77
C TRP A 180 -1.76 5.52 -9.50
N VAL A 181 -2.23 5.80 -8.29
CA VAL A 181 -3.50 5.26 -7.75
C VAL A 181 -4.75 6.00 -8.23
N ILE A 182 -4.58 7.18 -8.85
CA ILE A 182 -5.70 7.94 -9.43
C ILE A 182 -5.79 7.59 -10.91
N SER A 183 -6.99 7.25 -11.38
CA SER A 183 -7.23 6.97 -12.79
C SER A 183 -6.93 8.18 -13.69
N PRO A 184 -6.45 7.97 -14.93
CA PRO A 184 -6.35 9.04 -15.92
C PRO A 184 -7.70 9.77 -16.06
N GLY A 185 -7.71 11.08 -15.83
CA GLY A 185 -8.94 11.90 -15.84
C GLY A 185 -9.60 12.14 -14.48
N GLY A 186 -9.06 11.58 -13.38
CA GLY A 186 -9.47 11.94 -12.02
C GLY A 186 -10.76 11.29 -11.51
N GLY A 187 -11.24 10.22 -12.16
CA GLY A 187 -12.39 9.45 -11.68
C GLY A 187 -12.06 8.54 -10.48
N ASP A 188 -13.10 8.02 -9.82
CA ASP A 188 -12.99 7.14 -8.64
C ASP A 188 -12.64 5.68 -8.98
N ALA A 189 -12.46 5.35 -10.26
CA ALA A 189 -11.95 4.04 -10.65
C ALA A 189 -10.51 3.85 -10.15
N LEU A 190 -10.15 2.63 -9.75
CA LEU A 190 -8.91 2.33 -9.06
C LEU A 190 -7.97 1.57 -10.00
N PRO A 191 -6.90 2.18 -10.53
CA PRO A 191 -5.90 1.47 -11.30
C PRO A 191 -5.23 0.39 -10.45
N VAL A 192 -4.99 -0.78 -11.03
CA VAL A 192 -4.05 -1.74 -10.43
C VAL A 192 -2.67 -1.10 -10.32
N LEU A 193 -1.90 -1.44 -9.28
CA LEU A 193 -0.50 -1.06 -9.15
C LEU A 193 0.39 -2.29 -9.33
N PRO A 194 1.05 -2.44 -10.49
CA PRO A 194 1.99 -3.52 -10.73
C PRO A 194 3.29 -3.36 -9.94
N THR A 195 3.97 -4.49 -9.71
CA THR A 195 5.35 -4.50 -9.22
C THR A 195 6.33 -4.87 -10.33
N ARG A 196 7.44 -4.14 -10.43
CA ARG A 196 8.55 -4.41 -11.37
C ARG A 196 9.59 -5.31 -10.73
N TYR A 197 9.94 -6.38 -11.43
CA TYR A 197 10.98 -7.34 -11.07
C TYR A 197 12.08 -7.40 -12.12
N GLY A 198 13.33 -7.50 -11.67
CA GLY A 198 14.50 -7.72 -12.52
C GLY A 198 15.34 -8.89 -12.02
N ALA A 199 16.11 -9.49 -12.93
CA ALA A 199 17.06 -10.55 -12.62
C ALA A 199 18.45 -9.95 -12.39
N PHE A 200 19.13 -10.40 -11.35
CA PHE A 200 20.46 -9.94 -10.99
C PHE A 200 21.36 -11.11 -10.64
N LEU A 201 22.64 -11.00 -10.96
CA LEU A 201 23.66 -11.71 -10.20
C LEU A 201 23.78 -11.05 -8.83
N ALA A 202 23.79 -11.86 -7.79
CA ALA A 202 23.76 -11.41 -6.42
C ALA A 202 24.69 -12.25 -5.53
N ARG A 203 25.07 -11.71 -4.38
CA ARG A 203 25.89 -12.40 -3.36
C ARG A 203 25.17 -12.46 -2.04
N ARG A 204 25.40 -13.55 -1.32
CA ARG A 204 25.02 -13.66 0.10
C ARG A 204 25.99 -12.85 0.94
N GLY A 205 25.47 -12.16 1.94
CA GLY A 205 26.27 -11.33 2.83
C GLY A 205 25.48 -10.90 4.07
N ASN A 206 26.06 -10.03 4.86
CA ASN A 206 25.44 -9.47 6.05
C ASN A 206 25.36 -7.93 5.95
N ARG A 207 24.91 -7.25 7.02
CA ARG A 207 24.75 -5.78 7.03
C ARG A 207 26.06 -5.00 6.88
N SER A 208 27.24 -5.63 6.98
CA SER A 208 28.53 -5.00 6.66
C SER A 208 28.80 -4.92 5.15
N ASP A 209 28.15 -5.78 4.36
CA ASP A 209 28.43 -5.97 2.94
C ASP A 209 27.53 -5.08 2.06
N GLY A 210 26.49 -4.50 2.65
CA GLY A 210 25.54 -3.60 1.99
C GLY A 210 24.72 -2.82 3.01
N SER A 211 23.73 -2.04 2.53
CA SER A 211 22.77 -1.39 3.42
C SER A 211 21.48 -2.19 3.50
N VAL A 212 20.91 -2.28 4.70
CA VAL A 212 19.64 -2.99 4.96
C VAL A 212 18.71 -2.04 5.71
N MET A 213 17.52 -1.79 5.15
CA MET A 213 16.46 -1.00 5.78
C MET A 213 15.82 -1.78 6.93
N GLY A 214 15.37 -1.07 7.96
CA GLY A 214 14.68 -1.66 9.11
C GLY A 214 15.44 -1.44 10.42
N ARG A 215 14.77 -1.74 11.53
CA ARG A 215 15.25 -1.40 12.87
C ARG A 215 16.41 -2.29 13.32
N LEU A 216 17.57 -1.70 13.62
CA LEU A 216 18.67 -2.37 14.34
C LEU A 216 18.14 -2.95 15.67
N GLY A 217 18.46 -4.21 15.97
CA GLY A 217 18.00 -4.90 17.17
C GLY A 217 16.60 -5.54 17.10
N ALA A 218 15.94 -5.59 15.95
CA ALA A 218 14.81 -6.51 15.76
C ALA A 218 15.30 -7.97 15.82
N PRO A 219 14.54 -8.93 16.40
CA PRO A 219 14.98 -10.32 16.52
C PRO A 219 15.43 -10.90 15.17
N GLY A 220 16.69 -11.36 15.07
CA GLY A 220 17.27 -11.94 13.85
C GLY A 220 17.83 -10.92 12.85
N ALA A 221 17.63 -9.62 13.04
CA ALA A 221 18.03 -8.58 12.09
C ALA A 221 19.55 -8.32 12.04
N ASP A 222 20.31 -8.70 13.07
CA ASP A 222 21.77 -8.47 13.14
C ASP A 222 22.58 -9.71 12.75
N THR A 223 21.93 -10.87 12.64
CA THR A 223 22.56 -12.18 12.31
C THR A 223 22.03 -12.77 10.99
N GLY A 224 21.13 -12.06 10.30
CA GLY A 224 20.53 -12.52 9.05
C GLY A 224 21.51 -12.55 7.89
N GLU A 225 21.42 -13.59 7.06
CA GLU A 225 22.06 -13.63 5.75
C GLU A 225 21.14 -12.95 4.74
N TYR A 226 21.65 -11.93 4.07
CA TYR A 226 20.96 -11.13 3.06
C TYR A 226 21.54 -11.42 1.68
N ILE A 227 20.76 -11.15 0.62
CA ILE A 227 21.20 -11.29 -0.76
C ILE A 227 21.30 -9.88 -1.38
N PHE A 228 22.50 -9.47 -1.77
CA PHE A 228 22.78 -8.15 -2.36
C PHE A 228 23.00 -8.25 -3.87
N PRO A 229 22.30 -7.45 -4.70
CA PRO A 229 22.49 -7.44 -6.14
C PRO A 229 23.85 -6.83 -6.51
N VAL A 230 24.51 -7.41 -7.51
CA VAL A 230 25.85 -7.00 -7.96
C VAL A 230 25.88 -6.68 -9.47
N HIS A 231 25.08 -7.38 -10.28
CA HIS A 231 25.00 -7.13 -11.73
C HIS A 231 23.58 -7.36 -12.23
N LYS A 232 23.03 -6.42 -13.00
CA LYS A 232 21.75 -6.66 -13.67
C LYS A 232 21.93 -7.62 -14.85
N LEU A 233 21.04 -8.60 -14.97
CA LEU A 233 20.98 -9.52 -16.09
C LEU A 233 19.97 -9.04 -17.14
N PHE A 234 20.37 -9.06 -18.40
CA PHE A 234 19.51 -8.75 -19.55
C PHE A 234 19.95 -9.57 -20.78
N SER A 235 19.02 -9.79 -21.71
CA SER A 235 19.29 -10.59 -22.90
C SER A 235 20.27 -9.91 -23.87
N GLY A 236 21.16 -10.69 -24.48
CA GLY A 236 22.13 -10.22 -25.47
C GLY A 236 23.59 -10.54 -25.11
N ARG A 237 24.50 -10.11 -25.98
CA ARG A 237 25.96 -10.34 -25.84
C ARG A 237 26.65 -9.27 -25.01
N GLU A 238 25.97 -8.15 -24.79
CA GLU A 238 26.50 -7.00 -24.07
C GLU A 238 26.31 -7.08 -22.54
N CYS A 239 25.59 -8.08 -22.02
CA CYS A 239 25.33 -8.19 -20.59
C CYS A 239 26.54 -8.71 -19.80
N ILE A 240 27.10 -9.84 -20.25
CA ILE A 240 28.31 -10.45 -19.68
C ILE A 240 29.21 -10.84 -20.84
N LYS A 241 30.47 -10.41 -20.78
CA LYS A 241 31.46 -10.66 -21.83
C LYS A 241 31.68 -12.16 -22.01
N GLY A 242 31.57 -12.63 -23.25
CA GLY A 242 31.72 -14.05 -23.60
C GLY A 242 30.40 -14.83 -23.64
N CYS A 243 29.37 -14.36 -22.95
CA CYS A 243 28.05 -15.00 -22.92
C CYS A 243 27.10 -14.36 -23.93
N ASN A 244 26.05 -15.10 -24.33
CA ASN A 244 24.92 -14.56 -25.08
C ASN A 244 23.63 -14.93 -24.35
N LEU A 245 23.14 -14.03 -23.52
CA LEU A 245 22.10 -14.36 -22.56
C LEU A 245 20.70 -14.28 -23.16
N THR A 246 19.81 -15.13 -22.68
CA THR A 246 18.35 -14.96 -22.78
C THR A 246 17.77 -14.96 -21.37
N VAL A 247 17.05 -13.90 -21.02
CA VAL A 247 16.40 -13.73 -19.72
C VAL A 247 14.89 -13.66 -19.95
N GLU A 248 14.17 -14.62 -19.38
CA GLU A 248 12.71 -14.68 -19.38
C GLU A 248 12.19 -14.71 -17.94
N PHE A 249 10.90 -14.42 -17.74
CA PHE A 249 10.27 -14.47 -16.43
C PHE A 249 9.03 -15.36 -16.45
N ALA A 250 8.84 -16.10 -15.37
CA ALA A 250 7.66 -16.92 -15.11
C ALA A 250 7.09 -16.60 -13.72
N GLU A 251 5.80 -16.84 -13.53
CA GLU A 251 5.12 -16.60 -12.25
C GLU A 251 4.21 -17.75 -11.85
N PHE A 252 3.98 -17.86 -10.54
CA PHE A 252 2.89 -18.65 -9.98
C PHE A 252 2.27 -17.89 -8.81
N HIS A 253 0.96 -17.62 -8.86
CA HIS A 253 0.20 -16.99 -7.78
C HIS A 253 -0.99 -17.87 -7.39
N ARG A 254 -1.38 -17.82 -6.11
CA ARG A 254 -2.49 -18.60 -5.56
C ARG A 254 -3.32 -17.80 -4.57
N ASN A 255 -4.64 -17.92 -4.67
CA ASN A 255 -5.59 -17.56 -3.62
C ASN A 255 -6.37 -18.83 -3.22
N GLU A 256 -6.40 -19.11 -1.93
CA GLU A 256 -7.10 -20.26 -1.36
C GLU A 256 -7.91 -19.89 -0.10
N LYS A 257 -8.25 -18.60 0.09
CA LYS A 257 -8.96 -18.12 1.29
C LYS A 257 -10.24 -18.90 1.55
N LEU A 258 -11.08 -19.06 0.52
CA LEU A 258 -12.34 -19.79 0.61
C LEU A 258 -12.14 -21.26 0.97
N ARG A 259 -11.19 -21.95 0.31
CA ARG A 259 -10.85 -23.33 0.65
C ARG A 259 -10.44 -23.46 2.11
N ARG A 260 -9.60 -22.55 2.62
CA ARG A 260 -9.10 -22.60 4.00
C ARG A 260 -10.21 -22.50 5.05
N ILE A 261 -11.25 -21.69 4.80
CA ILE A 261 -12.45 -21.61 5.67
C ILE A 261 -13.10 -23.00 5.83
N HIS A 262 -13.19 -23.75 4.75
CA HIS A 262 -13.91 -25.03 4.70
C HIS A 262 -13.06 -26.26 5.02
N ALA A 263 -11.75 -26.17 4.81
CA ALA A 263 -10.80 -27.21 5.18
C ALA A 263 -10.45 -27.18 6.69
N LEU A 264 -10.64 -26.04 7.36
CA LEU A 264 -10.40 -25.93 8.79
C LEU A 264 -11.48 -26.71 9.57
N PRO A 265 -11.11 -27.52 10.59
CA PRO A 265 -12.10 -28.19 11.43
C PRO A 265 -13.01 -27.21 12.17
N THR A 266 -14.29 -27.56 12.33
CA THR A 266 -15.28 -26.76 13.09
C THR A 266 -14.88 -26.56 14.55
N SER A 267 -14.17 -27.54 15.15
CA SER A 267 -13.59 -27.43 16.49
C SER A 267 -12.52 -26.33 16.61
N ARG A 268 -11.99 -25.85 15.47
CA ARG A 268 -11.06 -24.72 15.38
C ARG A 268 -11.69 -23.50 14.71
N GLY A 269 -13.02 -23.47 14.60
CA GLY A 269 -13.76 -22.35 14.00
C GLY A 269 -13.87 -22.37 12.48
N GLY A 270 -13.53 -23.48 11.81
CA GLY A 270 -13.87 -23.65 10.38
C GLY A 270 -15.38 -23.82 10.16
N ILE A 271 -15.80 -23.77 8.89
CA ILE A 271 -17.22 -23.87 8.50
C ILE A 271 -17.36 -24.99 7.48
N THR A 272 -18.26 -25.94 7.71
CA THR A 272 -18.51 -27.00 6.73
C THR A 272 -19.12 -26.40 5.45
N ALA A 273 -18.54 -26.72 4.29
CA ALA A 273 -19.12 -26.34 3.01
C ALA A 273 -20.47 -27.05 2.81
N PRO A 274 -21.49 -26.38 2.23
CA PRO A 274 -22.71 -27.06 1.79
C PRO A 274 -22.40 -28.25 0.88
N ALA A 275 -23.19 -29.32 1.00
CA ALA A 275 -22.98 -30.53 0.21
C ALA A 275 -23.04 -30.24 -1.29
N GLY A 276 -22.15 -30.87 -2.04
CA GLY A 276 -22.11 -30.80 -3.50
C GLY A 276 -21.14 -29.76 -4.07
N PHE A 277 -20.63 -28.82 -3.26
CA PHE A 277 -19.49 -27.97 -3.61
C PHE A 277 -18.16 -28.73 -3.49
N ASP A 278 -17.25 -28.47 -4.41
CA ASP A 278 -15.89 -29.01 -4.47
C ASP A 278 -14.88 -27.93 -4.05
N ILE A 279 -14.35 -28.06 -2.83
CA ILE A 279 -13.49 -27.04 -2.22
C ILE A 279 -12.05 -27.03 -2.79
N ASP A 280 -11.68 -28.01 -3.61
CA ASP A 280 -10.36 -28.09 -4.24
C ASP A 280 -10.39 -27.57 -5.69
N LYS A 281 -11.53 -27.09 -6.17
CA LYS A 281 -11.71 -26.49 -7.50
C LYS A 281 -12.05 -25.01 -7.43
N LEU A 282 -12.03 -24.36 -8.59
CA LEU A 282 -12.59 -23.02 -8.74
C LEU A 282 -14.03 -22.98 -8.20
N PRO A 283 -14.42 -21.92 -7.45
CA PRO A 283 -13.63 -20.73 -7.11
C PRO A 283 -12.88 -20.82 -5.76
N PHE A 284 -12.92 -21.96 -5.07
CA PHE A 284 -12.33 -22.10 -3.73
C PHE A 284 -10.80 -22.06 -3.74
N VAL A 285 -10.20 -22.56 -4.82
CA VAL A 285 -8.78 -22.43 -5.14
C VAL A 285 -8.64 -21.76 -6.49
N ARG A 286 -7.88 -20.67 -6.54
CA ARG A 286 -7.53 -19.95 -7.76
C ARG A 286 -6.03 -19.88 -7.85
N ASP A 287 -5.45 -20.34 -8.95
CA ASP A 287 -4.02 -20.23 -9.19
C ASP A 287 -3.69 -20.03 -10.67
N SER A 288 -2.41 -19.81 -10.96
CA SER A 288 -1.93 -19.58 -12.33
C SER A 288 -2.13 -20.78 -13.28
N THR A 289 -2.46 -21.97 -12.78
CA THR A 289 -2.57 -23.21 -13.56
C THR A 289 -4.01 -23.69 -13.79
N ASN A 290 -4.96 -23.24 -12.97
CA ASN A 290 -6.32 -23.78 -12.97
C ASN A 290 -7.37 -22.90 -13.67
N GLY A 291 -6.93 -21.86 -14.38
CA GLY A 291 -7.81 -20.90 -15.06
C GLY A 291 -8.29 -19.74 -14.17
N GLY A 292 -8.01 -19.78 -12.86
CA GLY A 292 -8.34 -18.74 -11.88
C GLY A 292 -7.43 -17.52 -11.92
N LYS A 293 -7.01 -17.07 -13.12
CA LYS A 293 -5.99 -16.01 -13.33
C LYS A 293 -6.14 -14.84 -12.35
N LEU A 294 -5.08 -14.59 -11.59
CA LEU A 294 -4.99 -13.51 -10.59
C LEU A 294 -4.10 -12.36 -11.09
N VAL A 295 -3.04 -12.71 -11.82
CA VAL A 295 -2.08 -11.77 -12.39
C VAL A 295 -1.81 -12.10 -13.86
N LYS A 296 -1.10 -11.18 -14.51
CA LYS A 296 -0.43 -11.42 -15.80
C LYS A 296 0.98 -10.83 -15.74
N LEU A 297 1.94 -11.49 -16.37
CA LEU A 297 3.26 -10.91 -16.59
C LEU A 297 3.26 -10.03 -17.84
N LYS A 298 3.93 -8.88 -17.75
CA LYS A 298 4.18 -8.01 -18.90
C LYS A 298 5.63 -7.54 -18.90
N GLY A 299 6.30 -7.68 -20.04
CA GLY A 299 7.67 -7.19 -20.20
C GLY A 299 7.76 -5.66 -20.16
N ALA A 300 8.80 -5.14 -19.52
CA ALA A 300 9.21 -3.73 -19.52
C ALA A 300 10.72 -3.65 -19.73
N GLY A 301 11.18 -3.77 -20.98
CA GLY A 301 12.59 -3.94 -21.29
C GLY A 301 13.08 -5.33 -20.86
N ALA A 302 14.17 -5.39 -20.10
CA ALA A 302 14.72 -6.59 -19.49
C ALA A 302 14.08 -6.95 -18.13
N THR A 303 12.99 -6.28 -17.75
CA THR A 303 12.24 -6.55 -16.52
C THR A 303 10.84 -7.09 -16.80
N ALA A 304 10.22 -7.67 -15.78
CA ALA A 304 8.82 -8.09 -15.81
C ALA A 304 7.99 -7.29 -14.82
N LEU A 305 6.77 -6.96 -15.21
CA LEU A 305 5.72 -6.42 -14.36
C LEU A 305 4.77 -7.56 -13.99
N VAL A 306 4.56 -7.78 -12.69
CA VAL A 306 3.39 -8.52 -12.21
C VAL A 306 2.23 -7.54 -12.17
N GLU A 307 1.35 -7.61 -13.17
CA GLU A 307 0.13 -6.79 -13.24
C GLU A 307 -1.05 -7.61 -12.69
N PRO A 308 -1.69 -7.20 -11.58
CA PRO A 308 -2.96 -7.78 -11.16
C PRO A 308 -4.00 -7.68 -12.29
N VAL A 309 -4.83 -8.72 -12.44
CA VAL A 309 -5.95 -8.67 -13.39
C VAL A 309 -7.04 -7.76 -12.81
N PRO A 310 -7.36 -6.62 -13.44
CA PRO A 310 -8.41 -5.75 -12.92
C PRO A 310 -9.78 -6.40 -13.10
N GLY A 311 -10.65 -6.31 -12.09
CA GLY A 311 -12.06 -6.66 -12.19
C GLY A 311 -12.94 -5.43 -12.40
N ASP A 312 -14.18 -5.58 -12.84
CA ASP A 312 -15.13 -4.44 -12.94
C ASP A 312 -15.47 -3.82 -11.57
N ARG A 313 -15.16 -4.55 -10.50
CA ARG A 313 -15.37 -4.23 -9.09
C ARG A 313 -14.24 -4.84 -8.28
N LEU A 314 -13.95 -4.27 -7.11
CA LEU A 314 -12.97 -4.83 -6.17
C LEU A 314 -13.36 -6.23 -5.66
N LEU A 315 -14.67 -6.48 -5.58
CA LEU A 315 -15.25 -7.73 -5.07
C LEU A 315 -16.35 -8.24 -6.00
N ARG A 316 -16.57 -9.55 -5.96
CA ARG A 316 -17.69 -10.20 -6.64
C ARG A 316 -18.10 -11.49 -5.94
N THR A 317 -19.37 -11.83 -6.06
CA THR A 317 -19.83 -13.19 -5.77
C THR A 317 -19.25 -14.15 -6.82
N VAL A 318 -19.12 -15.41 -6.44
CA VAL A 318 -18.60 -16.47 -7.32
C VAL A 318 -19.54 -17.66 -7.32
N LYS A 319 -19.48 -18.46 -8.38
CA LYS A 319 -20.40 -19.57 -8.63
C LYS A 319 -19.63 -20.87 -8.79
N GLN A 320 -20.27 -21.97 -8.44
CA GLN A 320 -19.79 -23.32 -8.75
C GLN A 320 -20.99 -24.21 -9.05
N HIS A 321 -20.82 -25.16 -9.97
CA HIS A 321 -21.79 -26.22 -10.17
C HIS A 321 -21.89 -27.09 -8.91
N ASN A 322 -23.07 -27.10 -8.27
CA ASN A 322 -23.32 -27.93 -7.12
C ASN A 322 -23.79 -29.32 -7.58
N SER A 323 -23.00 -30.35 -7.28
CA SER A 323 -23.26 -31.73 -7.72
C SER A 323 -24.47 -32.39 -7.03
N VAL A 324 -24.95 -31.87 -5.91
CA VAL A 324 -26.16 -32.38 -5.24
C VAL A 324 -27.40 -31.68 -5.80
N ALA A 325 -27.35 -30.35 -5.94
CA ALA A 325 -28.45 -29.56 -6.49
C ALA A 325 -28.59 -29.68 -8.02
N GLN A 326 -27.56 -30.21 -8.71
CA GLN A 326 -27.48 -30.32 -10.18
C GLN A 326 -27.69 -28.96 -10.88
N ALA A 327 -27.19 -27.89 -10.25
CA ALA A 327 -27.35 -26.53 -10.73
C ALA A 327 -26.13 -25.68 -10.32
N ASP A 328 -25.85 -24.64 -11.10
CA ASP A 328 -24.91 -23.61 -10.68
C ASP A 328 -25.52 -22.82 -9.51
N GLN A 329 -24.73 -22.62 -8.46
CA GLN A 329 -25.13 -21.84 -7.30
C GLN A 329 -24.08 -20.79 -7.00
N ILE A 330 -24.50 -19.66 -6.43
CA ILE A 330 -23.57 -18.77 -5.73
C ILE A 330 -22.94 -19.57 -4.60
N VAL A 331 -21.61 -19.56 -4.53
CA VAL A 331 -20.87 -20.20 -3.44
C VAL A 331 -21.23 -19.50 -2.13
N HIS A 332 -21.66 -20.28 -1.16
CA HIS A 332 -22.21 -19.79 0.09
C HIS A 332 -21.85 -20.73 1.25
N PHE A 333 -22.12 -20.28 2.47
CA PHE A 333 -22.01 -21.08 3.68
C PHE A 333 -23.18 -20.78 4.62
N VAL A 334 -23.50 -21.74 5.49
CA VAL A 334 -24.53 -21.55 6.51
C VAL A 334 -23.90 -20.81 7.69
N VAL A 335 -24.43 -19.64 8.01
CA VAL A 335 -23.95 -18.84 9.14
C VAL A 335 -24.31 -19.58 10.44
N PRO A 336 -23.36 -19.87 11.34
CA PRO A 336 -23.67 -20.52 12.61
C PRO A 336 -24.47 -19.58 13.52
N SER A 337 -25.20 -20.13 14.49
CA SER A 337 -25.86 -19.31 15.51
C SER A 337 -24.84 -18.67 16.45
N ALA A 338 -25.07 -17.42 16.87
CA ALA A 338 -24.19 -16.66 17.76
C ALA A 338 -24.34 -17.03 19.26
N GLN A 339 -24.60 -18.31 19.57
CA GLN A 339 -24.77 -18.76 20.96
C GLN A 339 -23.51 -18.58 21.82
N SER A 340 -22.33 -18.38 21.21
CA SER A 340 -21.12 -17.92 21.89
C SER A 340 -20.63 -16.57 21.32
N SER A 341 -20.34 -15.61 22.19
CA SER A 341 -19.84 -14.28 21.81
C SER A 341 -18.46 -14.34 21.16
N ALA A 342 -17.66 -15.38 21.42
CA ALA A 342 -16.31 -15.52 20.87
C ALA A 342 -16.29 -15.78 19.35
N ARG A 343 -17.44 -16.09 18.72
CA ARG A 343 -17.49 -16.42 17.29
C ARG A 343 -17.83 -15.23 16.38
N PHE A 344 -18.23 -14.10 16.96
CA PHE A 344 -18.69 -12.93 16.21
C PHE A 344 -18.03 -11.67 16.76
N VAL A 345 -17.50 -10.85 15.87
CA VAL A 345 -16.96 -9.53 16.20
C VAL A 345 -17.81 -8.51 15.46
N THR A 346 -18.56 -7.69 16.18
CA THR A 346 -19.58 -6.78 15.62
C THR A 346 -20.63 -7.55 14.79
N SER A 347 -20.59 -7.42 13.46
CA SER A 347 -21.44 -8.12 12.49
C SER A 347 -20.61 -9.00 11.53
N SER A 348 -19.44 -9.44 11.96
CA SER A 348 -18.50 -10.28 11.19
C SER A 348 -18.33 -11.63 11.89
N LEU A 349 -18.17 -12.71 11.10
CA LEU A 349 -17.84 -14.02 11.63
C LEU A 349 -16.33 -14.12 11.86
N HIS A 350 -15.91 -14.53 13.06
CA HIS A 350 -14.51 -14.53 13.49
C HIS A 350 -13.92 -15.93 13.60
N ILE A 351 -12.90 -16.25 12.80
CA ILE A 351 -12.04 -17.43 12.95
C ILE A 351 -10.78 -17.01 13.70
N SER A 352 -10.66 -17.44 14.96
CA SER A 352 -9.51 -17.10 15.79
C SER A 352 -8.20 -17.69 15.24
N SER A 353 -7.12 -16.94 15.40
CA SER A 353 -5.77 -17.46 15.19
C SER A 353 -5.42 -18.56 16.20
N SER A 354 -4.41 -19.38 15.89
CA SER A 354 -3.85 -20.32 16.85
C SER A 354 -3.05 -19.60 17.94
N SER A 355 -2.69 -20.31 19.01
CA SER A 355 -1.99 -19.75 20.18
C SER A 355 -0.65 -19.06 19.87
N ASN A 356 -0.04 -19.36 18.73
CA ASN A 356 1.20 -18.74 18.23
C ASN A 356 0.95 -17.59 17.22
N GLY A 357 -0.31 -17.21 17.01
CA GLY A 357 -0.71 -16.15 16.08
C GLY A 357 -0.89 -16.58 14.63
N ASP A 358 -0.72 -17.87 14.29
CA ASP A 358 -0.96 -18.35 12.91
C ASP A 358 -2.45 -18.35 12.54
N ARG A 359 -2.75 -17.96 11.30
CA ARG A 359 -4.10 -17.92 10.72
C ARG A 359 -4.23 -18.97 9.65
N LEU A 360 -4.79 -20.12 10.04
CA LEU A 360 -5.01 -21.25 9.14
C LEU A 360 -6.14 -21.03 8.13
N ALA A 361 -6.95 -19.98 8.33
CA ALA A 361 -8.03 -19.51 7.48
C ALA A 361 -8.21 -17.99 7.69
N PRO A 362 -8.95 -17.29 6.81
CA PRO A 362 -9.34 -15.89 6.99
C PRO A 362 -9.91 -15.60 8.38
N GLU A 363 -9.40 -14.57 9.04
CA GLU A 363 -9.83 -14.21 10.41
C GLU A 363 -11.26 -13.67 10.44
N PHE A 364 -11.63 -12.84 9.48
CA PHE A 364 -12.98 -12.27 9.39
C PHE A 364 -13.68 -12.63 8.09
N ILE A 365 -14.96 -12.98 8.19
CA ILE A 365 -15.81 -13.35 7.06
C ILE A 365 -17.09 -12.50 7.11
N ASN A 366 -17.48 -11.94 5.97
CA ASN A 366 -18.74 -11.20 5.83
C ASN A 366 -19.94 -12.16 5.95
N ILE A 367 -20.97 -11.73 6.70
CA ILE A 367 -22.21 -12.49 6.90
C ILE A 367 -23.47 -11.66 6.59
N ARG A 368 -23.32 -10.47 6.03
CA ARG A 368 -24.44 -9.51 5.86
C ARG A 368 -25.14 -9.61 4.51
N HIS A 369 -24.74 -10.56 3.67
CA HIS A 369 -25.28 -10.77 2.34
C HIS A 369 -25.86 -12.17 2.22
N GLU A 370 -27.18 -12.28 2.38
CA GLU A 370 -27.91 -13.54 2.29
C GLU A 370 -28.18 -13.92 0.83
N VAL A 371 -28.17 -15.21 0.52
CA VAL A 371 -28.59 -15.76 -0.77
C VAL A 371 -29.59 -16.88 -0.56
N ASP A 372 -30.50 -17.07 -1.51
CA ASP A 372 -31.35 -18.25 -1.58
C ASP A 372 -30.60 -19.37 -2.34
N PRO A 373 -30.20 -20.47 -1.70
CA PRO A 373 -29.52 -21.57 -2.39
C PRO A 373 -30.36 -22.22 -3.50
N THR A 374 -31.68 -22.05 -3.47
CA THR A 374 -32.60 -22.55 -4.50
C THR A 374 -32.90 -21.52 -5.58
N GLY A 375 -32.47 -20.28 -5.38
CA GLY A 375 -32.62 -19.19 -6.32
C GLY A 375 -31.66 -19.26 -7.51
N PRO A 376 -31.83 -18.38 -8.50
CA PRO A 376 -30.95 -18.29 -9.66
C PRO A 376 -29.49 -18.05 -9.27
N ALA A 377 -28.55 -18.61 -10.04
CA ALA A 377 -27.12 -18.47 -9.78
C ALA A 377 -26.62 -17.02 -9.95
N ASP A 378 -27.37 -16.16 -10.61
CA ASP A 378 -27.10 -14.74 -10.86
C ASP A 378 -27.93 -13.79 -9.98
N GLN A 379 -28.61 -14.31 -8.95
CA GLN A 379 -29.29 -13.48 -7.96
C GLN A 379 -28.32 -12.46 -7.33
N ALA A 380 -28.82 -11.27 -7.03
CA ALA A 380 -28.11 -10.35 -6.15
C ALA A 380 -28.32 -10.82 -4.70
N PRO A 381 -27.28 -10.91 -3.87
CA PRO A 381 -27.46 -11.18 -2.45
C PRO A 381 -28.34 -10.12 -1.78
N ASP A 382 -29.20 -10.56 -0.86
CA ASP A 382 -30.01 -9.70 -0.02
C ASP A 382 -29.14 -9.08 1.08
N ASP A 383 -28.99 -7.76 1.01
CA ASP A 383 -28.24 -6.97 1.99
C ASP A 383 -29.04 -6.84 3.30
N LEU A 384 -28.58 -7.55 4.35
CA LEU A 384 -29.21 -7.57 5.65
C LEU A 384 -29.21 -6.19 6.33
N ASN A 385 -28.37 -5.24 5.91
CA ASN A 385 -28.39 -3.87 6.45
C ASN A 385 -29.72 -3.15 6.17
N ARG A 386 -30.51 -3.62 5.19
CA ARG A 386 -31.85 -3.11 4.89
C ARG A 386 -32.91 -3.54 5.89
N LEU A 387 -32.61 -4.49 6.78
CA LEU A 387 -33.51 -4.91 7.84
C LEU A 387 -33.58 -3.87 8.97
N GLY A 388 -34.77 -3.70 9.55
CA GLY A 388 -34.94 -2.94 10.78
C GLY A 388 -34.10 -3.51 11.93
N SER A 389 -33.63 -2.68 12.87
CA SER A 389 -32.58 -3.04 13.84
C SER A 389 -32.86 -4.30 14.66
N THR A 390 -34.11 -4.52 15.09
CA THR A 390 -34.49 -5.74 15.81
C THR A 390 -34.41 -6.98 14.92
N ALA A 391 -34.83 -6.88 13.66
CA ALA A 391 -34.77 -8.00 12.71
C ALA A 391 -33.33 -8.31 12.30
N PHE A 392 -32.51 -7.28 12.08
CA PHE A 392 -31.07 -7.42 11.80
C PHE A 392 -30.35 -8.15 12.95
N ALA A 393 -30.47 -7.63 14.18
CA ALA A 393 -29.83 -8.24 15.34
C ALA A 393 -30.29 -9.69 15.58
N ARG A 394 -31.60 -9.95 15.39
CA ARG A 394 -32.15 -11.31 15.49
C ARG A 394 -31.57 -12.22 14.40
N LYS A 395 -31.53 -11.79 13.15
CA LYS A 395 -31.00 -12.58 12.02
C LYS A 395 -29.53 -12.96 12.27
N LEU A 396 -28.68 -12.01 12.67
CA LEU A 396 -27.28 -12.28 12.99
C LEU A 396 -27.13 -13.24 14.18
N LYS A 397 -27.96 -13.07 15.22
CA LYS A 397 -27.92 -13.92 16.41
C LYS A 397 -28.36 -15.36 16.10
N ASP A 398 -29.48 -15.50 15.41
CA ASP A 398 -30.11 -16.80 15.17
C ASP A 398 -29.28 -17.62 14.17
N GLY A 399 -28.63 -16.97 13.20
CA GLY A 399 -27.87 -17.65 12.15
C GLY A 399 -28.79 -18.51 11.26
N GLY A 400 -28.24 -19.56 10.69
CA GLY A 400 -28.97 -20.58 9.92
C GLY A 400 -29.32 -20.21 8.48
N TYR A 401 -29.02 -18.98 8.05
CA TYR A 401 -29.17 -18.55 6.66
C TYR A 401 -27.89 -18.79 5.84
N ALA A 402 -28.04 -18.82 4.52
CA ALA A 402 -26.92 -18.95 3.59
C ALA A 402 -26.34 -17.57 3.29
N ALA A 403 -25.11 -17.31 3.73
CA ALA A 403 -24.37 -16.10 3.38
C ALA A 403 -23.50 -16.34 2.15
N ALA A 404 -23.47 -15.37 1.22
CA ALA A 404 -22.62 -15.43 0.04
C ALA A 404 -21.14 -15.35 0.40
N HIS A 405 -20.32 -16.12 -0.29
CA HIS A 405 -18.88 -15.87 -0.35
C HIS A 405 -18.55 -14.82 -1.41
N PHE A 406 -17.56 -13.99 -1.09
CA PHE A 406 -16.98 -13.02 -2.01
C PHE A 406 -15.53 -13.37 -2.26
N VAL A 407 -15.08 -13.18 -3.49
CA VAL A 407 -13.64 -13.20 -3.80
C VAL A 407 -13.13 -11.78 -3.93
N ASP A 408 -11.99 -11.55 -3.30
CA ASP A 408 -11.05 -10.51 -3.71
C ASP A 408 -9.95 -11.15 -4.57
N ASP A 409 -9.28 -10.34 -5.38
CA ASP A 409 -8.18 -10.81 -6.23
C ASP A 409 -6.81 -10.73 -5.53
N SER A 410 -6.79 -10.63 -4.19
CA SER A 410 -5.54 -10.69 -3.44
C SER A 410 -4.95 -12.10 -3.46
N CYS A 411 -3.63 -12.22 -3.47
CA CYS A 411 -2.94 -13.51 -3.50
C CYS A 411 -1.47 -13.35 -3.11
N ASP A 412 -0.81 -14.48 -2.90
CA ASP A 412 0.63 -14.59 -2.79
C ASP A 412 1.17 -15.53 -3.87
N GLY A 413 2.44 -15.38 -4.20
CA GLY A 413 3.05 -16.04 -5.34
C GLY A 413 4.55 -15.87 -5.40
N CYS A 414 5.12 -16.27 -6.52
CA CYS A 414 6.53 -16.11 -6.81
C CYS A 414 6.77 -15.68 -8.26
N VAL A 415 7.90 -15.03 -8.47
CA VAL A 415 8.43 -14.67 -9.78
C VAL A 415 9.81 -15.27 -9.92
N GLU A 416 10.02 -16.03 -10.99
CA GLU A 416 11.29 -16.66 -11.32
C GLU A 416 11.85 -16.06 -12.61
N ALA A 417 13.18 -15.90 -12.68
CA ALA A 417 13.88 -15.60 -13.92
C ALA A 417 14.46 -16.88 -14.53
N ILE A 418 14.22 -17.13 -15.80
CA ILE A 418 14.83 -18.23 -16.55
C ILE A 418 15.98 -17.63 -17.36
N VAL A 419 17.22 -17.92 -16.95
CA VAL A 419 18.43 -17.35 -17.54
C VAL A 419 19.20 -18.43 -18.29
N ASN A 420 19.27 -18.29 -19.61
CA ASN A 420 20.02 -19.18 -20.49
C ASN A 420 21.28 -18.49 -21.03
N GLY A 421 22.33 -19.27 -21.32
CA GLY A 421 23.56 -18.78 -21.96
C GLY A 421 24.67 -18.34 -21.00
N LEU A 422 24.52 -18.61 -19.69
CA LEU A 422 25.62 -18.52 -18.72
C LEU A 422 26.59 -19.70 -18.92
N ASP A 423 27.88 -19.46 -18.70
CA ASP A 423 28.94 -20.46 -18.93
C ASP A 423 29.01 -21.55 -17.83
N ARG A 424 28.12 -21.47 -16.84
CA ARG A 424 27.99 -22.42 -15.72
C ARG A 424 26.54 -22.47 -15.25
N ASP A 425 26.21 -23.55 -14.56
CA ASP A 425 24.97 -23.65 -13.81
C ASP A 425 25.09 -22.78 -12.55
N ILE A 426 24.16 -21.86 -12.37
CA ILE A 426 24.14 -20.91 -11.25
C ILE A 426 22.82 -21.09 -10.52
N GLU A 427 22.89 -21.23 -9.20
CA GLU A 427 21.70 -21.30 -8.34
C GLU A 427 20.76 -20.11 -8.61
N ASN A 428 19.47 -20.39 -8.71
CA ASN A 428 18.46 -19.40 -9.04
C ASN A 428 17.41 -19.29 -7.93
N GLN A 429 17.26 -18.07 -7.41
CA GLN A 429 16.41 -17.70 -6.28
C GLN A 429 15.21 -16.83 -6.74
N PRO A 430 13.98 -17.37 -6.70
CA PRO A 430 12.77 -16.62 -7.02
C PRO A 430 12.48 -15.45 -6.07
N ALA A 431 11.73 -14.46 -6.51
CA ALA A 431 11.18 -13.41 -5.66
C ALA A 431 9.80 -13.82 -5.12
N PHE A 432 9.50 -13.46 -3.87
CA PHE A 432 8.16 -13.50 -3.32
C PHE A 432 7.32 -12.35 -3.90
N SER A 433 6.09 -12.65 -4.26
CA SER A 433 5.20 -11.69 -4.90
C SER A 433 3.88 -11.66 -4.16
N LEU A 434 3.52 -10.47 -3.68
CA LEU A 434 2.27 -10.21 -2.98
C LEU A 434 1.36 -9.38 -3.89
N VAL A 435 0.08 -9.76 -3.96
CA VAL A 435 -0.98 -8.95 -4.58
C VAL A 435 -2.01 -8.68 -3.49
N THR A 436 -2.19 -7.42 -3.15
CA THR A 436 -2.86 -7.02 -1.91
C THR A 436 -3.94 -5.96 -2.19
N ALA A 437 -4.67 -5.56 -1.14
CA ALA A 437 -5.71 -4.53 -1.22
C ALA A 437 -5.19 -3.21 -1.82
N PRO A 438 -6.07 -2.33 -2.36
CA PRO A 438 -5.67 -1.01 -2.86
C PRO A 438 -4.93 -0.18 -1.81
N ASP A 439 -4.02 0.68 -2.26
CA ASP A 439 -3.29 1.59 -1.40
C ASP A 439 -4.02 2.95 -1.32
N PHE A 440 -4.63 3.22 -0.16
CA PHE A 440 -5.38 4.43 0.15
C PHE A 440 -4.49 5.61 0.57
N MET A 441 -3.25 5.40 1.01
CA MET A 441 -2.31 6.47 1.37
C MET A 441 -0.92 6.18 0.79
N PRO A 442 -0.79 6.16 -0.55
CA PRO A 442 0.37 5.61 -1.25
C PRO A 442 1.65 6.45 -1.12
N LEU A 443 1.56 7.63 -0.51
CA LEU A 443 2.68 8.53 -0.25
C LEU A 443 3.06 8.61 1.25
N ALA A 444 2.45 7.78 2.10
CA ALA A 444 2.79 7.64 3.52
C ALA A 444 3.26 6.21 3.81
N ASP A 445 4.57 5.97 3.68
CA ASP A 445 5.14 4.63 3.86
C ASP A 445 5.04 4.16 5.33
N GLN A 446 4.71 2.88 5.54
CA GLN A 446 4.58 2.31 6.90
C GLN A 446 5.89 2.40 7.69
N SER A 447 7.04 2.22 7.02
CA SER A 447 8.36 2.37 7.64
C SER A 447 8.59 3.77 8.21
N GLU A 448 8.19 4.81 7.46
CA GLU A 448 8.34 6.21 7.83
C GLU A 448 7.44 6.58 9.02
N ILE A 449 6.18 6.18 8.97
CA ILE A 449 5.21 6.39 10.05
C ILE A 449 5.71 5.75 11.35
N ASN A 450 6.25 4.53 11.28
CA ASN A 450 6.80 3.84 12.46
C ASN A 450 8.05 4.50 13.01
N GLU A 451 8.93 4.98 12.15
CA GLU A 451 10.18 5.62 12.58
C GLU A 451 9.93 7.00 13.20
N VAL A 452 9.11 7.82 12.56
CA VAL A 452 8.88 9.21 12.99
C VAL A 452 7.78 9.32 14.04
N GLY A 453 6.68 8.59 13.86
CA GLY A 453 5.46 8.75 14.63
C GLY A 453 5.57 8.30 16.09
N ARG A 454 6.46 7.35 16.40
CA ARG A 454 6.55 6.69 17.73
C ARG A 454 5.19 6.17 18.22
N PHE A 455 4.37 5.66 17.30
CA PHE A 455 3.06 5.07 17.59
C PHE A 455 3.17 3.55 17.70
N PRO A 456 2.38 2.89 18.57
CA PRO A 456 2.25 1.43 18.56
C PRO A 456 1.35 1.02 17.39
N LEU A 457 1.93 1.02 16.19
CA LEU A 457 1.34 0.60 14.92
C LEU A 457 1.97 -0.71 14.44
N ALA A 458 1.43 -1.29 13.36
CA ALA A 458 1.97 -2.51 12.77
C ALA A 458 3.42 -2.29 12.30
N ASP A 459 4.33 -3.23 12.56
CA ASP A 459 5.68 -3.18 11.99
C ASP A 459 5.61 -3.19 10.46
N PRO A 460 6.54 -2.52 9.74
CA PRO A 460 6.60 -2.62 8.30
C PRO A 460 7.04 -4.04 7.90
N LEU A 461 6.59 -4.52 6.74
CA LEU A 461 6.91 -5.89 6.28
C LEU A 461 8.41 -6.13 6.11
N THR A 462 9.20 -5.07 5.89
CA THR A 462 10.67 -5.11 5.88
C THR A 462 11.30 -5.62 7.17
N ASN A 463 10.62 -5.50 8.32
CA ASN A 463 11.08 -6.04 9.59
C ASN A 463 10.67 -7.52 9.79
N GLY A 464 9.90 -8.09 8.86
CA GLY A 464 9.46 -9.48 8.90
C GLY A 464 10.61 -10.46 8.74
N THR A 465 10.59 -11.54 9.52
CA THR A 465 11.64 -12.58 9.53
C THR A 465 11.08 -13.99 9.29
N LEU A 466 9.85 -14.10 8.79
CA LEU A 466 9.31 -15.38 8.35
C LEU A 466 9.74 -15.67 6.90
N PRO A 467 9.92 -16.95 6.53
CA PRO A 467 10.06 -17.30 5.13
C PRO A 467 8.77 -16.95 4.35
N PRO A 468 8.88 -16.65 3.05
CA PRO A 468 7.75 -16.68 2.12
C PRO A 468 6.99 -18.01 2.15
N ASN A 469 5.82 -18.06 1.53
CA ASN A 469 4.98 -19.26 1.50
C ASN A 469 5.73 -20.47 0.90
N THR A 470 6.13 -21.39 1.76
CA THR A 470 6.94 -22.59 1.44
C THR A 470 6.17 -23.63 0.64
N ALA A 471 4.85 -23.47 0.48
CA ALA A 471 4.00 -24.36 -0.30
C ALA A 471 3.72 -23.83 -1.72
N LEU A 472 4.40 -22.77 -2.17
CA LEU A 472 4.30 -22.27 -3.54
C LEU A 472 5.21 -23.09 -4.46
N PRO A 473 4.67 -23.70 -5.53
CA PRO A 473 5.48 -24.39 -6.52
C PRO A 473 6.33 -23.41 -7.31
N ARG A 474 7.47 -23.88 -7.77
CA ARG A 474 8.35 -23.14 -8.66
C ARG A 474 7.78 -23.14 -10.09
N PRO A 475 7.65 -21.99 -10.78
CA PRO A 475 6.98 -21.93 -12.09
C PRO A 475 7.64 -22.80 -13.18
N SER A 476 8.97 -22.81 -13.24
CA SER A 476 9.70 -23.62 -14.23
C SER A 476 9.81 -25.10 -13.86
N MET A 477 9.68 -25.43 -12.57
CA MET A 477 9.81 -26.78 -12.02
C MET A 477 8.71 -27.05 -10.98
N PRO A 478 7.47 -27.34 -11.42
CA PRO A 478 6.30 -27.37 -10.53
C PRO A 478 6.34 -28.44 -9.42
N THR A 479 7.27 -29.40 -9.51
CA THR A 479 7.51 -30.42 -8.48
C THR A 479 8.41 -29.93 -7.34
N GLU A 480 9.02 -28.74 -7.48
CA GLU A 480 9.86 -28.09 -6.47
C GLU A 480 9.13 -26.89 -5.85
N PHE A 481 9.55 -26.50 -4.64
CA PHE A 481 9.07 -25.30 -3.98
C PHE A 481 9.91 -24.09 -4.33
N ALA A 482 9.28 -22.94 -4.49
CA ALA A 482 9.97 -21.68 -4.77
C ALA A 482 10.80 -21.15 -3.58
N PHE A 483 10.45 -21.54 -2.35
CA PHE A 483 11.05 -21.07 -1.12
C PHE A 483 11.26 -22.20 -0.11
N ASN A 484 12.21 -22.02 0.80
CA ASN A 484 12.47 -22.92 1.93
C ASN A 484 12.40 -22.17 3.26
N HIS A 485 12.48 -22.89 4.39
CA HIS A 485 12.33 -22.31 5.72
C HIS A 485 13.45 -21.34 6.14
N ASN A 486 14.59 -21.35 5.45
CA ASN A 486 15.72 -20.47 5.75
C ASN A 486 15.64 -19.13 5.00
N ASP A 487 14.67 -18.92 4.11
CA ASP A 487 14.52 -17.72 3.29
C ASP A 487 13.84 -16.55 4.05
N SER A 488 14.26 -16.34 5.30
CA SER A 488 13.62 -15.42 6.26
C SER A 488 13.89 -13.94 5.99
N THR A 489 14.86 -13.62 5.13
CA THR A 489 15.24 -12.24 4.79
C THR A 489 14.65 -11.76 3.47
N ALA A 490 13.77 -12.55 2.84
CA ALA A 490 13.21 -12.24 1.52
C ALA A 490 12.43 -10.91 1.47
N THR A 491 11.87 -10.45 2.60
CA THR A 491 11.13 -9.18 2.70
C THR A 491 12.03 -7.98 3.00
N ALA A 492 13.31 -8.19 3.32
CA ALA A 492 14.23 -7.12 3.61
C ALA A 492 14.42 -6.22 2.38
N ILE A 493 14.59 -4.92 2.62
CA ILE A 493 15.06 -3.99 1.60
C ILE A 493 16.56 -3.80 1.76
N VAL A 494 17.29 -4.10 0.70
CA VAL A 494 18.74 -4.00 0.61
C VAL A 494 19.16 -2.96 -0.43
N GLY A 495 20.38 -2.47 -0.30
CA GLY A 495 21.01 -1.58 -1.26
C GLY A 495 22.53 -1.57 -1.11
N ASN A 496 23.19 -0.76 -1.90
CA ASN A 496 24.65 -0.61 -1.83
C ASN A 496 25.09 0.02 -0.51
N LEU A 497 26.38 -0.15 -0.17
CA LEU A 497 27.02 0.69 0.84
C LEU A 497 27.06 2.13 0.36
N ALA A 498 26.85 3.06 1.29
CA ALA A 498 26.82 4.48 1.00
C ALA A 498 27.60 5.30 2.04
N ILE A 499 28.19 6.40 1.58
CA ILE A 499 28.98 7.35 2.38
C ILE A 499 28.26 8.72 2.35
N GLY A 500 28.45 9.53 3.40
CA GLY A 500 27.87 10.88 3.51
C GLY A 500 26.86 11.01 4.64
N PRO A 501 26.34 12.20 4.96
CA PRO A 501 25.39 12.35 6.05
C PRO A 501 24.08 11.61 5.76
N GLN A 502 23.41 11.13 6.81
CA GLN A 502 22.03 10.64 6.66
C GLN A 502 21.06 11.81 6.48
N VAL A 503 20.04 11.60 5.67
CA VAL A 503 18.93 12.52 5.40
C VAL A 503 17.73 12.09 6.24
N GLY A 504 17.01 13.07 6.79
CA GLY A 504 15.78 12.83 7.54
C GLY A 504 14.61 12.43 6.63
N ILE A 505 13.57 11.84 7.24
CA ILE A 505 12.31 11.52 6.54
C ILE A 505 11.46 12.79 6.41
N ILE A 506 11.22 13.48 7.53
CA ILE A 506 10.42 14.72 7.57
C ILE A 506 11.09 15.82 6.76
N GLY A 507 10.27 16.64 6.07
CA GLY A 507 10.73 17.68 5.15
C GLY A 507 11.11 17.19 3.75
N ASN A 508 10.98 15.88 3.47
CA ASN A 508 11.26 15.30 2.15
C ASN A 508 9.99 14.56 1.66
N PRO A 509 9.10 15.22 0.90
CA PRO A 509 7.83 14.63 0.50
C PRO A 509 8.02 13.47 -0.48
N ASN A 510 7.09 12.52 -0.43
CA ASN A 510 7.07 11.39 -1.33
C ASN A 510 6.30 11.77 -2.61
N HIS A 511 6.93 11.60 -3.77
CA HIS A 511 6.27 11.82 -5.06
C HIS A 511 5.98 10.53 -5.84
N ALA A 512 6.55 9.39 -5.41
CA ALA A 512 6.39 8.09 -6.03
C ALA A 512 5.78 7.07 -5.07
N VAL A 513 4.95 6.16 -5.57
CA VAL A 513 4.40 5.06 -4.77
C VAL A 513 5.45 3.98 -4.55
N SER A 514 5.55 3.44 -3.32
CA SER A 514 6.40 2.26 -3.07
C SER A 514 5.72 0.99 -3.55
N MET A 515 6.50 0.12 -4.19
CA MET A 515 6.12 -1.28 -4.48
C MET A 515 6.98 -2.28 -3.70
N LEU A 516 7.78 -1.80 -2.73
CA LEU A 516 8.63 -2.63 -1.88
C LEU A 516 8.01 -2.75 -0.46
N PRO A 517 8.49 -3.69 0.37
CA PRO A 517 7.86 -4.03 1.65
C PRO A 517 7.86 -2.92 2.72
N ASP A 518 8.48 -1.76 2.48
CA ASP A 518 8.53 -0.64 3.43
C ASP A 518 7.26 0.20 3.42
N GLY A 519 6.59 0.27 2.27
CA GLY A 519 5.24 0.83 2.16
C GLY A 519 4.16 -0.13 2.67
N ALA A 520 4.51 -1.40 2.88
CA ALA A 520 3.61 -2.47 3.29
C ALA A 520 3.66 -2.74 4.79
N SER A 521 2.53 -3.19 5.32
CA SER A 521 2.43 -3.67 6.70
C SER A 521 2.88 -5.12 6.82
N ASN A 522 3.51 -5.46 7.94
CA ASN A 522 3.82 -6.85 8.30
C ASN A 522 2.54 -7.60 8.73
N ILE A 523 2.70 -8.77 9.33
CA ILE A 523 1.62 -9.46 10.03
C ILE A 523 1.15 -8.59 11.19
N PHE A 524 -0.04 -8.02 11.09
CA PHE A 524 -0.76 -7.60 12.29
C PHE A 524 -2.02 -8.46 12.48
N ALA A 525 -2.85 -8.16 13.49
CA ALA A 525 -3.99 -8.97 13.88
C ALA A 525 -5.31 -8.33 13.50
N PRO A 526 -5.83 -8.64 12.29
CA PRO A 526 -5.28 -9.46 11.18
C PRO A 526 -4.29 -8.74 10.25
N GLY A 527 -3.62 -9.55 9.42
CA GLY A 527 -2.61 -9.08 8.48
C GLY A 527 -3.29 -8.43 7.27
N TRP A 528 -2.60 -7.56 6.56
CA TRP A 528 -3.21 -6.76 5.50
C TRP A 528 -2.58 -6.98 4.12
N ASP A 529 -1.27 -6.79 4.00
CA ASP A 529 -0.54 -7.22 2.79
C ASP A 529 -0.27 -8.71 2.83
N THR A 530 0.03 -9.22 4.01
CA THR A 530 0.30 -10.62 4.26
C THR A 530 -0.21 -11.01 5.63
N SER A 531 -0.53 -12.29 5.76
CA SER A 531 -0.79 -12.95 7.02
C SER A 531 0.32 -13.96 7.30
N ARG A 532 0.12 -14.77 8.33
CA ARG A 532 0.99 -15.91 8.62
C ARG A 532 0.15 -17.16 8.74
N SER A 533 0.70 -18.27 8.27
CA SER A 533 0.18 -19.60 8.47
C SER A 533 1.33 -20.52 8.84
N ARG A 534 1.02 -21.80 8.99
CA ARG A 534 2.04 -22.84 9.18
C ARG A 534 1.82 -24.00 8.23
N ASP A 535 2.92 -24.63 7.87
CA ASP A 535 2.91 -25.82 7.04
C ASP A 535 2.64 -27.10 7.86
N ALA A 536 2.77 -28.25 7.19
CA ALA A 536 2.55 -29.56 7.79
C ALA A 536 3.63 -29.93 8.83
N GLN A 537 4.82 -29.34 8.73
CA GLN A 537 5.93 -29.47 9.69
C GLN A 537 5.70 -28.60 10.93
N GLY A 538 4.80 -27.63 10.83
CA GLY A 538 4.43 -26.70 11.89
C GLY A 538 5.25 -25.42 11.89
N GLU A 539 6.06 -25.17 10.86
CA GLU A 539 6.86 -23.96 10.71
C GLU A 539 6.02 -22.83 10.12
N SER A 540 6.17 -21.62 10.68
CA SER A 540 5.39 -20.47 10.23
C SER A 540 5.98 -19.83 8.99
N HIS A 541 5.13 -19.38 8.08
CA HIS A 541 5.50 -18.67 6.86
C HIS A 541 4.49 -17.56 6.55
N PHE A 542 4.91 -16.59 5.74
CA PHE A 542 4.02 -15.57 5.19
C PHE A 542 3.02 -16.18 4.22
N THR A 543 1.77 -15.75 4.25
CA THR A 543 0.78 -16.11 3.22
C THR A 543 -0.40 -15.12 3.16
N SER A 544 -1.02 -15.01 1.98
CA SER A 544 -2.26 -14.25 1.79
C SER A 544 -3.52 -14.98 2.30
N SER A 545 -3.45 -16.29 2.55
CA SER A 545 -4.64 -17.11 2.83
C SER A 545 -5.29 -16.83 4.19
N GLY A 546 -4.54 -16.20 5.11
CA GLY A 546 -5.02 -15.82 6.43
C GLY A 546 -5.54 -14.38 6.52
N LEU A 547 -5.55 -13.62 5.42
CA LEU A 547 -6.17 -12.30 5.33
C LEU A 547 -7.70 -12.44 5.37
N GLY A 548 -8.44 -11.40 5.77
CA GLY A 548 -9.90 -11.43 5.75
C GLY A 548 -10.51 -11.80 4.38
N SER A 549 -11.72 -12.36 4.44
CA SER A 549 -12.45 -12.90 3.29
C SER A 549 -13.85 -12.26 3.20
N PRO A 550 -14.03 -11.19 2.41
CA PRO A 550 -13.00 -10.51 1.61
C PRO A 550 -12.23 -9.44 2.41
N PHE A 551 -11.12 -8.91 1.85
CA PHE A 551 -10.32 -7.87 2.52
C PHE A 551 -11.11 -6.63 2.99
N PRO A 552 -12.19 -6.15 2.35
CA PRO A 552 -12.94 -5.01 2.87
C PRO A 552 -13.63 -5.28 4.22
N GLU A 553 -13.98 -6.53 4.53
CA GLU A 553 -14.53 -6.87 5.85
C GLU A 553 -13.51 -6.62 6.95
N ASP A 554 -12.28 -7.03 6.66
CA ASP A 554 -11.13 -6.80 7.52
C ASP A 554 -10.83 -5.31 7.65
N ALA A 555 -10.87 -4.62 6.50
CA ALA A 555 -10.52 -3.22 6.43
C ALA A 555 -11.38 -2.34 7.32
N LYS A 556 -12.68 -2.62 7.36
CA LYS A 556 -13.64 -1.97 8.26
C LYS A 556 -13.24 -2.10 9.72
N LEU A 557 -12.98 -3.33 10.18
CA LEU A 557 -12.70 -3.61 11.60
C LEU A 557 -11.42 -2.92 12.05
N CYS A 558 -10.39 -2.96 11.21
CA CYS A 558 -9.10 -2.35 11.55
C CYS A 558 -9.10 -0.81 11.38
N ALA A 559 -9.87 -0.26 10.44
CA ALA A 559 -10.09 1.19 10.35
C ALA A 559 -10.82 1.73 11.59
N ALA A 560 -11.75 0.94 12.15
CA ALA A 560 -12.43 1.27 13.39
C ALA A 560 -11.48 1.31 14.60
N LEU A 561 -10.47 0.44 14.63
CA LEU A 561 -9.44 0.38 15.69
C LEU A 561 -8.33 1.46 15.55
N SER A 562 -8.67 2.56 14.88
CA SER A 562 -7.91 3.81 14.87
C SER A 562 -6.61 3.79 14.07
N SER A 563 -6.69 3.24 12.86
CA SER A 563 -5.61 3.09 11.88
C SER A 563 -4.36 2.42 12.42
N PHE A 564 -4.22 1.14 12.13
CA PHE A 564 -2.97 0.42 12.34
C PHE A 564 -2.01 0.54 11.15
N TRP A 565 -2.56 0.79 9.97
CA TRP A 565 -1.82 1.00 8.74
C TRP A 565 -2.58 1.99 7.85
N PRO A 566 -2.12 3.26 7.76
CA PRO A 566 -2.84 4.30 7.04
C PRO A 566 -3.11 3.99 5.56
N ALA A 567 -2.24 3.19 4.93
CA ALA A 567 -2.39 2.85 3.53
C ALA A 567 -3.56 1.90 3.25
N VAL A 568 -4.01 1.03 4.17
CA VAL A 568 -5.16 0.12 3.87
C VAL A 568 -6.29 0.20 4.90
N ALA A 569 -6.01 0.64 6.13
CA ALA A 569 -6.99 1.19 7.08
C ALA A 569 -6.61 2.61 7.51
N PRO A 570 -7.02 3.62 6.74
CA PRO A 570 -7.16 4.98 7.26
C PRO A 570 -7.94 5.04 8.59
N ASP A 571 -7.63 5.98 9.49
CA ASP A 571 -8.25 6.07 10.83
C ASP A 571 -9.67 6.61 10.72
N ASN A 572 -10.59 5.68 10.63
CA ASN A 572 -12.00 5.99 10.48
C ASN A 572 -12.82 5.74 11.75
N SER A 573 -12.15 5.68 12.91
CA SER A 573 -12.82 5.43 14.20
C SER A 573 -13.93 6.47 14.51
N ARG A 574 -13.79 7.68 13.98
CA ARG A 574 -14.78 8.77 14.07
C ARG A 574 -16.11 8.44 13.40
N THR A 575 -16.09 7.77 12.24
CA THR A 575 -17.32 7.35 11.54
C THR A 575 -18.18 6.44 12.40
N PHE A 576 -17.55 5.68 13.31
CA PHE A 576 -18.22 4.80 14.26
C PHE A 576 -18.50 5.45 15.62
N GLY A 577 -18.33 6.76 15.73
CA GLY A 577 -18.59 7.52 16.95
C GLY A 577 -17.56 7.30 18.08
N ASN A 578 -16.43 6.64 17.83
CA ASN A 578 -15.45 6.32 18.88
C ASN A 578 -16.06 5.61 20.11
N GLU A 579 -17.07 4.76 19.92
CA GLU A 579 -17.74 4.08 21.04
C GLU A 579 -16.79 3.16 21.82
N ASP A 580 -15.88 2.47 21.12
CA ASP A 580 -14.92 1.53 21.71
C ASP A 580 -13.45 1.83 21.34
N PHE A 581 -13.18 2.86 20.54
CA PHE A 581 -11.87 3.06 19.88
C PHE A 581 -11.38 4.51 19.93
N GLU A 582 -10.09 4.68 20.24
CA GLU A 582 -9.42 5.98 20.36
C GLU A 582 -8.61 6.32 19.10
N ASN A 583 -8.96 7.41 18.40
CA ASN A 583 -8.19 7.93 17.26
C ASN A 583 -6.67 8.00 17.53
N LYS A 584 -5.86 7.60 16.54
CA LYS A 584 -4.40 7.77 16.54
C LYS A 584 -3.95 8.61 15.36
N LEU A 585 -4.40 8.30 14.15
CA LEU A 585 -4.01 8.99 12.91
C LEU A 585 -5.25 9.50 12.18
N PRO A 586 -6.09 10.32 12.85
CA PRO A 586 -7.44 10.64 12.40
C PRO A 586 -7.46 11.26 11.00
N MET A 587 -8.44 10.84 10.23
CA MET A 587 -8.77 11.45 8.95
C MET A 587 -9.46 12.81 9.14
N LEU A 588 -9.35 13.67 8.13
CA LEU A 588 -10.07 14.95 8.05
C LEU A 588 -11.53 14.73 7.62
N ASP A 589 -12.39 15.70 7.93
CA ASP A 589 -13.81 15.66 7.52
C ASP A 589 -13.96 15.51 6.00
N GLU A 590 -13.10 16.19 5.25
CA GLU A 590 -13.09 16.14 3.78
C GLU A 590 -12.77 14.73 3.24
N GLU A 591 -12.07 13.90 4.01
CA GLU A 591 -11.71 12.52 3.66
C GLU A 591 -12.81 11.51 4.11
N LEU A 592 -13.55 11.84 5.18
CA LEU A 592 -14.69 11.05 5.69
C LEU A 592 -16.02 11.36 4.98
N GLY A 593 -16.08 12.46 4.25
CA GLY A 593 -17.26 12.88 3.49
C GLY A 593 -18.33 13.56 4.34
N PHE A 594 -19.22 14.28 3.65
CA PHE A 594 -20.25 15.11 4.27
C PHE A 594 -21.65 14.57 4.02
N HIS A 595 -22.35 14.24 5.09
CA HIS A 595 -23.76 13.82 5.06
C HIS A 595 -24.68 14.95 4.55
N PRO A 596 -25.79 14.67 3.84
CA PRO A 596 -26.72 15.71 3.36
C PRO A 596 -27.30 16.62 4.45
N LYS A 597 -27.41 16.11 5.69
CA LYS A 597 -27.87 16.87 6.87
C LYS A 597 -26.74 17.54 7.66
N HIS A 598 -25.50 17.44 7.19
CA HIS A 598 -24.36 18.10 7.82
C HIS A 598 -24.54 19.63 7.79
N GLU A 599 -24.18 20.34 8.86
CA GLU A 599 -24.41 21.78 8.98
C GLU A 599 -23.77 22.60 7.84
N ARG A 600 -22.51 22.29 7.47
CA ARG A 600 -21.79 22.90 6.34
C ARG A 600 -22.46 22.63 4.99
N VAL A 601 -23.13 21.48 4.81
CA VAL A 601 -23.91 21.21 3.59
C VAL A 601 -25.17 22.06 3.58
N ALA A 602 -25.88 22.12 4.72
CA ALA A 602 -27.07 22.96 4.85
C ALA A 602 -26.78 24.46 4.70
N ALA A 603 -25.57 24.90 5.09
CA ALA A 603 -25.09 26.27 4.91
C ALA A 603 -24.62 26.57 3.48
N GLY A 604 -24.40 25.54 2.65
CA GLY A 604 -23.85 25.68 1.29
C GLY A 604 -22.33 25.84 1.24
N ASP A 605 -21.62 25.62 2.34
CA ASP A 605 -20.16 25.73 2.42
C ASP A 605 -19.45 24.58 1.69
N VAL A 606 -20.06 23.39 1.69
CA VAL A 606 -19.55 22.18 1.04
C VAL A 606 -20.68 21.39 0.39
N GLN A 607 -20.35 20.58 -0.61
CA GLN A 607 -21.29 19.62 -1.19
C GLN A 607 -21.34 18.34 -0.35
N SER A 608 -22.47 17.63 -0.40
CA SER A 608 -22.57 16.30 0.20
C SER A 608 -21.90 15.26 -0.70
N TYR A 609 -21.09 14.39 -0.10
CA TYR A 609 -20.46 13.26 -0.78
C TYR A 609 -20.01 12.21 0.24
N HIS A 610 -19.92 10.95 -0.20
CA HIS A 610 -19.39 9.85 0.59
C HIS A 610 -17.86 9.91 0.69
N GLY A 611 -17.34 9.54 1.87
CA GLY A 611 -15.92 9.46 2.16
C GLY A 611 -15.21 8.33 1.41
N TRP A 612 -13.95 8.12 1.78
CA TRP A 612 -13.05 7.15 1.14
C TRP A 612 -13.58 5.70 1.15
N ASP A 613 -14.35 5.33 2.17
CA ASP A 613 -14.89 3.98 2.40
C ASP A 613 -16.34 3.81 1.92
N GLY A 614 -16.92 4.86 1.34
CA GLY A 614 -18.32 4.88 0.92
C GLY A 614 -19.30 5.27 2.03
N GLU A 615 -18.84 5.53 3.25
CA GLU A 615 -19.69 6.04 4.35
C GLU A 615 -19.79 7.57 4.34
N PHE A 616 -20.62 8.12 5.24
CA PHE A 616 -20.53 9.52 5.62
C PHE A 616 -19.96 9.65 7.02
N GLY A 617 -19.04 10.60 7.20
CA GLY A 617 -18.47 10.94 8.50
C GLY A 617 -19.50 11.31 9.57
N PRO A 618 -19.07 11.39 10.84
CA PRO A 618 -19.94 11.83 11.92
C PRO A 618 -20.21 13.33 11.82
N PHE A 619 -21.34 13.78 12.36
CA PHE A 619 -21.64 15.21 12.39
C PHE A 619 -22.51 15.60 13.58
N PHE A 620 -22.46 16.88 13.95
CA PHE A 620 -23.37 17.45 14.93
C PHE A 620 -24.75 17.73 14.31
N GLU A 621 -25.81 17.37 15.00
CA GLU A 621 -27.19 17.73 14.63
C GLU A 621 -27.99 18.25 15.82
N ARG A 622 -29.03 19.06 15.56
CA ARG A 622 -29.97 19.52 16.59
C ARG A 622 -31.32 18.83 16.43
N VAL A 623 -31.74 18.12 17.48
CA VAL A 623 -33.02 17.43 17.55
C VAL A 623 -33.77 17.94 18.77
N ASN A 624 -34.95 18.52 18.56
CA ASN A 624 -35.76 19.13 19.63
C ASN A 624 -34.95 20.13 20.48
N GLY A 625 -34.14 20.96 19.82
CA GLY A 625 -33.27 21.96 20.46
C GLY A 625 -32.01 21.42 21.14
N ARG A 626 -31.82 20.10 21.21
CA ARG A 626 -30.65 19.45 21.85
C ARG A 626 -29.62 19.00 20.82
N LEU A 627 -28.34 19.20 21.14
CA LEU A 627 -27.22 18.79 20.30
C LEU A 627 -27.00 17.27 20.41
N HIS A 628 -26.79 16.62 19.28
CA HIS A 628 -26.47 15.20 19.18
C HIS A 628 -25.27 15.00 18.25
N VAL A 629 -24.52 13.93 18.46
CA VAL A 629 -23.58 13.40 17.46
C VAL A 629 -24.29 12.30 16.70
N ASN A 630 -24.33 12.44 15.37
CA ASN A 630 -24.89 11.46 14.46
C ASN A 630 -23.74 10.70 13.77
N HIS A 631 -23.76 9.37 13.80
CA HIS A 631 -22.70 8.52 13.26
C HIS A 631 -23.24 7.17 12.78
N VAL A 632 -22.40 6.42 12.08
CA VAL A 632 -22.71 5.05 11.65
C VAL A 632 -22.39 4.11 12.82
N PRO A 633 -23.24 3.14 13.18
CA PRO A 633 -22.87 2.10 14.12
C PRO A 633 -22.06 1.02 13.39
N ILE A 634 -20.96 0.55 13.98
CA ILE A 634 -19.98 -0.32 13.31
C ILE A 634 -20.59 -1.61 12.76
N GLU A 635 -21.60 -2.16 13.44
CA GLU A 635 -22.29 -3.38 13.01
C GLU A 635 -23.10 -3.18 11.72
N ARG A 636 -23.45 -1.94 11.36
CA ARG A 636 -24.17 -1.58 10.14
C ARG A 636 -23.29 -1.09 9.01
N SER A 637 -22.04 -0.71 9.29
CA SER A 637 -21.11 -0.34 8.24
C SER A 637 -20.70 -1.57 7.43
N ASP A 638 -20.73 -1.44 6.11
CA ASP A 638 -20.47 -2.55 5.22
C ASP A 638 -19.64 -2.17 3.99
N TYR A 639 -18.33 -2.32 4.12
CA TYR A 639 -17.40 -2.03 3.03
C TYR A 639 -17.55 -3.02 1.88
N VAL A 640 -18.16 -4.20 2.09
CA VAL A 640 -18.50 -5.12 1.01
C VAL A 640 -19.59 -4.51 0.13
N THR A 641 -20.67 -3.97 0.74
CA THR A 641 -21.73 -3.25 0.02
C THR A 641 -21.16 -2.08 -0.78
N HIS A 642 -20.29 -1.27 -0.15
CA HIS A 642 -19.69 -0.10 -0.80
C HIS A 642 -18.72 -0.50 -1.93
N SER A 643 -17.97 -1.59 -1.77
CA SER A 643 -17.08 -2.13 -2.81
C SER A 643 -17.86 -2.66 -4.02
N ILE A 644 -18.98 -3.36 -3.80
CA ILE A 644 -19.87 -3.84 -4.87
C ILE A 644 -20.51 -2.66 -5.61
N ALA A 645 -20.80 -1.58 -4.89
CA ALA A 645 -21.37 -0.35 -5.43
C ALA A 645 -20.32 0.62 -6.03
N ASN A 646 -19.03 0.25 -6.06
CA ASN A 646 -17.92 1.11 -6.53
C ASN A 646 -17.86 2.48 -5.82
N ARG A 647 -18.04 2.49 -4.49
CA ARG A 647 -18.03 3.69 -3.65
C ARG A 647 -16.73 3.91 -2.88
N ILE A 648 -15.77 3.00 -2.99
CA ILE A 648 -14.45 3.15 -2.38
C ILE A 648 -13.64 4.17 -3.20
N ARG A 649 -13.05 5.18 -2.54
CA ARG A 649 -12.38 6.32 -3.17
C ARG A 649 -11.02 6.57 -2.57
N VAL A 650 -9.99 6.43 -3.41
CA VAL A 650 -8.60 6.78 -3.10
C VAL A 650 -8.31 8.27 -3.27
N SER A 651 -9.06 8.95 -4.14
CA SER A 651 -8.80 10.34 -4.56
C SER A 651 -8.77 11.33 -3.39
N LEU A 652 -9.47 11.02 -2.30
CA LEU A 652 -9.55 11.86 -1.10
C LEU A 652 -8.29 11.78 -0.22
N THR A 653 -7.50 10.71 -0.35
CA THR A 653 -6.38 10.40 0.56
C THR A 653 -5.04 10.21 -0.17
N ALA A 654 -5.05 10.14 -1.51
CA ALA A 654 -3.89 9.79 -2.34
C ALA A 654 -2.66 10.69 -2.15
N GLU A 655 -2.85 11.96 -1.79
CA GLU A 655 -1.75 12.92 -1.64
C GLU A 655 -1.31 13.11 -0.17
N VAL A 656 -1.92 12.40 0.78
CA VAL A 656 -1.56 12.48 2.20
C VAL A 656 -0.14 11.94 2.42
N GLN A 657 0.68 12.75 3.10
CA GLN A 657 2.08 12.46 3.40
C GLN A 657 2.27 12.00 4.84
N THR A 658 3.38 11.31 5.13
CA THR A 658 3.77 10.94 6.50
C THR A 658 3.81 12.16 7.44
N GLU A 659 4.35 13.29 6.97
CA GLU A 659 4.45 14.51 7.79
C GLU A 659 3.08 15.05 8.22
N GLU A 660 2.10 15.01 7.32
CA GLU A 660 0.73 15.43 7.63
C GLU A 660 0.08 14.52 8.68
N LEU A 661 0.27 13.20 8.58
CA LEU A 661 -0.22 12.25 9.59
C LEU A 661 0.40 12.50 10.97
N VAL A 662 1.71 12.81 11.02
CA VAL A 662 2.40 13.15 12.27
C VAL A 662 1.85 14.45 12.86
N ARG A 663 1.63 15.49 12.04
CA ARG A 663 1.04 16.77 12.49
C ARG A 663 -0.40 16.58 13.01
N ARG A 664 -1.23 15.79 12.31
CA ARG A 664 -2.59 15.45 12.76
C ARG A 664 -2.59 14.75 14.11
N ASN A 665 -1.69 13.78 14.31
CA ASN A 665 -1.55 13.12 15.61
C ASN A 665 -1.09 14.09 16.71
N GLN A 666 -0.11 14.94 16.43
CA GLN A 666 0.37 15.93 17.40
C GLN A 666 -0.76 16.86 17.83
N ALA A 667 -1.54 17.36 16.86
CA ALA A 667 -2.72 18.18 17.13
C ALA A 667 -3.72 17.45 18.03
N LEU A 668 -4.07 16.20 17.68
CA LEU A 668 -4.96 15.35 18.47
C LEU A 668 -4.47 15.19 19.91
N ARG A 669 -3.20 14.79 20.11
CA ARG A 669 -2.63 14.55 21.43
C ARG A 669 -2.60 15.80 22.30
N GLN A 670 -2.25 16.95 21.74
CA GLN A 670 -2.25 18.21 22.49
C GLN A 670 -3.67 18.62 22.88
N CYS A 671 -4.65 18.46 21.98
CA CYS A 671 -6.05 18.73 22.29
C CYS A 671 -6.61 17.80 23.38
N ILE A 672 -6.33 16.49 23.28
CA ILE A 672 -6.71 15.49 24.29
C ILE A 672 -6.09 15.83 25.66
N LYS A 673 -4.81 16.24 25.69
CA LYS A 673 -4.14 16.65 26.93
C LYS A 673 -4.83 17.84 27.60
N VAL A 674 -5.23 18.85 26.82
CA VAL A 674 -5.97 20.01 27.33
C VAL A 674 -7.33 19.58 27.89
N ILE A 675 -8.10 18.78 27.16
CA ILE A 675 -9.42 18.31 27.60
C ILE A 675 -9.29 17.43 28.85
N GLY A 676 -8.36 16.49 28.86
CA GLY A 676 -8.10 15.56 29.97
C GLY A 676 -7.69 16.25 31.28
N SER A 677 -7.12 17.46 31.19
CA SER A 677 -6.83 18.27 32.40
C SER A 677 -8.09 18.91 33.03
N ILE A 678 -9.23 18.89 32.31
CA ILE A 678 -10.46 19.60 32.68
C ILE A 678 -11.65 18.64 32.82
N SER A 679 -11.61 17.49 32.14
CA SER A 679 -12.63 16.45 32.17
C SER A 679 -11.99 15.06 32.21
N SER A 680 -12.57 14.18 33.01
CA SER A 680 -12.22 12.76 33.05
C SER A 680 -13.25 11.87 32.34
N GLN A 681 -14.28 12.48 31.72
CA GLN A 681 -15.30 11.73 30.99
C GLN A 681 -14.78 11.31 29.62
N PRO A 682 -15.20 10.15 29.10
CA PRO A 682 -14.96 9.78 27.71
C PRO A 682 -15.59 10.79 26.75
N PHE A 683 -14.87 11.12 25.68
CA PHE A 683 -15.34 12.01 24.63
C PHE A 683 -15.00 11.42 23.26
N CYS A 684 -15.81 11.71 22.25
CA CYS A 684 -15.55 11.33 20.87
C CYS A 684 -15.11 12.54 20.03
N LEU A 685 -14.24 12.31 19.05
CA LEU A 685 -13.81 13.33 18.09
C LEU A 685 -14.81 13.39 16.93
N VAL A 686 -15.50 14.51 16.78
CA VAL A 686 -16.60 14.66 15.82
C VAL A 686 -16.18 15.46 14.59
N VAL A 687 -15.32 16.47 14.75
CA VAL A 687 -14.84 17.35 13.67
C VAL A 687 -13.32 17.36 13.69
N PHE A 688 -12.67 17.19 12.54
CA PHE A 688 -11.24 17.43 12.34
C PHE A 688 -11.06 18.09 10.97
N ARG A 689 -10.70 19.37 10.97
CA ARG A 689 -10.53 20.17 9.75
C ARG A 689 -9.18 20.86 9.72
N ALA A 690 -8.57 20.90 8.54
CA ALA A 690 -7.38 21.71 8.30
C ALA A 690 -7.73 23.21 8.23
N VAL A 691 -6.76 24.03 8.65
CA VAL A 691 -6.79 25.49 8.53
C VAL A 691 -5.48 25.91 7.90
N ASP A 692 -5.54 26.50 6.70
CA ASP A 692 -4.35 26.94 5.97
C ASP A 692 -3.66 28.12 6.68
N ASP A 693 -4.46 29.08 7.16
CA ASP A 693 -3.98 30.22 7.94
C ASP A 693 -5.02 30.70 8.94
N TRP A 694 -4.66 30.65 10.23
CA TRP A 694 -5.47 31.16 11.34
C TRP A 694 -5.79 32.65 11.23
N SER A 695 -4.95 33.44 10.57
CA SER A 695 -5.19 34.87 10.38
C SER A 695 -6.43 35.15 9.50
N ALA A 696 -6.72 34.24 8.56
CA ALA A 696 -7.83 34.34 7.62
C ALA A 696 -9.09 33.56 8.06
N PHE A 697 -8.98 32.66 9.04
CA PHE A 697 -10.06 31.74 9.42
C PHE A 697 -11.27 32.41 10.06
N GLY A 698 -11.11 33.55 10.74
CA GLY A 698 -12.20 34.36 11.32
C GLY A 698 -12.94 33.76 12.54
N GLY A 699 -12.79 32.46 12.81
CA GLY A 699 -13.49 31.75 13.91
C GLY A 699 -12.63 31.33 15.11
N GLY A 700 -11.34 31.66 15.13
CA GLY A 700 -10.35 31.19 16.11
C GLY A 700 -9.86 32.23 17.12
N SER A 701 -8.95 31.81 18.02
CA SER A 701 -8.23 32.74 18.88
C SER A 701 -7.25 33.58 18.05
N PRO A 702 -7.22 34.91 18.21
CA PRO A 702 -6.28 35.78 17.48
C PRO A 702 -4.81 35.53 17.86
N ALA A 703 -4.55 34.72 18.90
CA ALA A 703 -3.21 34.33 19.30
C ALA A 703 -2.62 33.18 18.44
N LEU A 704 -3.45 32.46 17.68
CA LEU A 704 -2.98 31.41 16.77
C LEU A 704 -2.47 32.03 15.47
N THR A 705 -1.39 31.48 14.93
CA THR A 705 -0.74 31.98 13.70
C THR A 705 -0.37 30.83 12.78
N GLY A 706 -0.39 31.07 11.47
CA GLY A 706 -0.01 30.07 10.46
C GLY A 706 -1.07 28.98 10.30
N SER A 707 -0.65 27.82 9.78
CA SER A 707 -1.54 26.68 9.56
C SER A 707 -1.83 25.91 10.85
N GLY A 708 -2.89 25.11 10.83
CA GLY A 708 -3.23 24.25 11.93
C GLY A 708 -4.55 23.52 11.72
N TYR A 709 -5.26 23.25 12.83
CA TYR A 709 -6.44 22.40 12.78
C TYR A 709 -7.55 22.79 13.75
N VAL A 710 -8.79 22.64 13.33
CA VAL A 710 -9.98 22.67 14.19
C VAL A 710 -10.34 21.24 14.58
N LEU A 711 -10.39 20.96 15.88
CA LEU A 711 -10.86 19.71 16.45
C LEU A 711 -12.05 19.98 17.37
N GLU A 712 -13.15 19.27 17.16
CA GLU A 712 -14.31 19.37 18.04
C GLU A 712 -14.67 18.00 18.62
N PHE A 713 -14.86 17.98 19.95
CA PHE A 713 -15.13 16.76 20.70
C PHE A 713 -16.46 16.86 21.45
N ALA A 714 -17.08 15.71 21.68
CA ALA A 714 -18.34 15.61 22.41
C ALA A 714 -18.26 14.58 23.54
N GLU A 715 -18.59 15.00 24.75
CA GLU A 715 -18.97 14.08 25.83
C GLU A 715 -20.42 13.67 25.59
N CYS A 716 -20.65 12.42 25.22
CA CYS A 716 -21.95 11.90 24.86
C CYS A 716 -22.59 11.12 26.01
N ARG A 717 -23.92 11.20 26.13
CA ARG A 717 -24.66 10.26 26.97
C ARG A 717 -24.49 8.83 26.42
N PRO A 718 -24.48 7.81 27.29
CA PRO A 718 -24.30 6.41 26.86
C PRO A 718 -25.46 5.88 26.03
N ASN A 719 -26.63 6.51 26.08
CA ASN A 719 -27.79 6.06 25.33
C ASN A 719 -27.66 6.40 23.84
N VAL A 720 -27.60 5.35 23.02
CA VAL A 720 -27.68 5.42 21.56
C VAL A 720 -29.15 5.45 21.12
N ILE A 721 -29.49 6.38 20.23
CA ILE A 721 -30.86 6.60 19.74
C ILE A 721 -30.86 6.35 18.22
N ALA A 722 -31.76 5.47 17.75
CA ALA A 722 -31.91 5.23 16.31
C ALA A 722 -32.35 6.51 15.57
N THR A 723 -31.90 6.65 14.32
CA THR A 723 -32.38 7.69 13.42
C THR A 723 -33.46 7.13 12.47
N SER A 724 -33.96 7.96 11.55
CA SER A 724 -34.82 7.48 10.46
C SER A 724 -34.05 6.66 9.42
N GLU A 725 -32.72 6.77 9.42
CA GLU A 725 -31.81 6.04 8.54
C GLU A 725 -31.32 4.80 9.31
N LEU A 726 -31.51 3.61 8.73
CA LEU A 726 -31.30 2.32 9.42
C LEU A 726 -29.84 2.06 9.82
N ASP A 727 -28.94 2.70 9.09
CA ASP A 727 -27.49 2.66 9.20
C ASP A 727 -26.93 3.84 10.01
N ARG A 728 -27.77 4.67 10.63
CA ARG A 728 -27.31 5.79 11.47
C ARG A 728 -27.98 5.85 12.82
N VAL A 729 -27.17 6.18 13.82
CA VAL A 729 -27.58 6.39 15.20
C VAL A 729 -27.14 7.77 15.67
N ARG A 730 -27.71 8.23 16.78
CA ARG A 730 -27.31 9.49 17.42
C ARG A 730 -27.16 9.34 18.91
N ARG A 731 -26.24 10.10 19.50
CA ARG A 731 -26.05 10.22 20.95
C ARG A 731 -26.20 11.66 21.39
N ALA A 732 -26.90 11.87 22.50
CA ALA A 732 -27.12 13.22 23.04
C ALA A 732 -25.82 13.78 23.63
N VAL A 733 -25.44 14.98 23.22
CA VAL A 733 -24.24 15.67 23.71
C VAL A 733 -24.52 16.27 25.10
N GLN A 734 -23.68 15.92 26.08
CA GLN A 734 -23.65 16.56 27.39
C GLN A 734 -22.78 17.80 27.36
N LEU A 735 -21.59 17.68 26.74
CA LEU A 735 -20.61 18.75 26.67
C LEU A 735 -19.92 18.77 25.31
N HIS A 736 -19.68 19.97 24.80
CA HIS A 736 -19.03 20.21 23.52
C HIS A 736 -17.73 20.98 23.76
N HIS A 737 -16.64 20.44 23.23
CA HIS A 737 -15.29 20.97 23.35
C HIS A 737 -14.80 21.38 21.97
N ILE A 738 -14.21 22.56 21.87
CA ILE A 738 -13.62 23.05 20.63
C ILE A 738 -12.16 23.40 20.92
N CYS A 739 -11.26 22.73 20.21
CA CYS A 739 -9.82 22.93 20.28
C CYS A 739 -9.31 23.38 18.91
N HIS A 740 -8.59 24.48 18.89
CA HIS A 740 -7.89 24.98 17.71
C HIS A 740 -6.40 24.81 17.96
N TYR A 741 -5.73 24.06 17.10
CA TYR A 741 -4.30 23.78 17.20
C TYR A 741 -3.54 24.58 16.14
N ALA A 742 -2.38 25.10 16.51
CA ALA A 742 -1.34 25.58 15.61
C ALA A 742 0.03 25.23 16.17
N ASP A 743 1.09 25.44 15.39
CA ASP A 743 2.47 25.15 15.83
C ASP A 743 2.94 26.07 16.98
N ASN A 744 2.21 27.15 17.29
CA ASN A 744 2.49 28.05 18.40
C ASN A 744 1.66 27.79 19.68
N GLY A 745 0.63 26.95 19.63
CA GLY A 745 -0.15 26.58 20.81
C GLY A 745 -1.53 25.98 20.52
N VAL A 746 -2.33 25.79 21.57
CA VAL A 746 -3.71 25.34 21.51
C VAL A 746 -4.63 26.43 22.06
N ALA A 747 -5.67 26.80 21.30
CA ALA A 747 -6.78 27.58 21.82
C ALA A 747 -7.99 26.69 22.09
N TYR A 748 -8.47 26.69 23.32
CA TYR A 748 -9.54 25.80 23.77
C TYR A 748 -10.75 26.58 24.29
N LYS A 749 -11.97 26.10 23.97
CA LYS A 749 -13.20 26.53 24.64
C LYS A 749 -14.11 25.35 24.93
N ARG A 750 -14.94 25.54 25.96
CA ARG A 750 -15.95 24.59 26.42
C ARG A 750 -17.34 25.20 26.30
N GLY A 751 -18.22 24.61 25.50
CA GLY A 751 -19.54 25.17 25.19
C GLY A 751 -19.47 26.58 24.61
N SER A 752 -20.32 27.49 25.10
CA SER A 752 -20.38 28.89 24.64
C SER A 752 -19.32 29.82 25.24
N ARG A 753 -18.30 29.29 25.92
CA ARG A 753 -17.24 30.09 26.55
C ARG A 753 -16.28 30.70 25.52
N ARG A 754 -15.54 31.73 25.92
CA ARG A 754 -14.43 32.29 25.12
C ARG A 754 -13.25 31.33 25.06
N PHE A 755 -12.46 31.43 24.00
CA PHE A 755 -11.21 30.69 23.86
C PHE A 755 -10.18 31.10 24.92
N GLN A 756 -9.47 30.10 25.45
CA GLN A 756 -8.28 30.25 26.27
C GLN A 756 -7.09 29.72 25.47
N PHE A 757 -6.06 30.54 25.30
CA PHE A 757 -4.85 30.17 24.59
C PHE A 757 -3.80 29.57 25.53
N ILE A 758 -3.21 28.46 25.12
CA ILE A 758 -2.21 27.70 25.84
C ILE A 758 -1.00 27.54 24.90
N PRO A 759 0.11 28.27 25.12
CA PRO A 759 1.32 28.11 24.30
C PRO A 759 1.96 26.75 24.55
N HIS A 760 2.68 26.22 23.55
CA HIS A 760 3.42 24.94 23.66
C HIS A 760 4.64 25.03 24.55
#